data_AF-A0A2J6JCN6-F1
#
_entry.id   AF-A0A2J6JCN6-F1
#
_cell.length_a   1.000
_cell.length_b   1.000
_cell.length_c   1.000
_cell.angle_alpha   90.00
_cell.angle_beta   90.00
_cell.angle_gamma   90.00
#
_symmetry.space_group_name_H-M   'P 1'
#
loop_
_entity.id
_entity.type
_entity.pdbx_description
1 polymer ?
#
loop_
_entity_poly.entity_id
_entity_poly.type
_entity_poly.pdbx_seq_one_letter_code
_entity_poly.pdbx_strand_id
1 'polypeptide(L)'
;MLFCCLLLGVMFILQASTAAIAGDTGSSVSVLVKFVAGTSPAEQTNVIADHGGTETGAIGPLRLRIVAVPVETLELTLADYSNDPLVERVELDQRRKVDGVPVDIDYSLQWALVKIGWEDVYGIVAPTGTAIVALLDTGVNSTHEDLAGKVLAGASTLDNGSGQTDPNGHGTAMAGIIAAVTGNDAGIAGVAFDGVQILPVTVLDVDGFGQDSDVIAGLLYAVEQHADVIVMAFSNPGQSQSLQEAIDYAWAQGAVLVAAAGNSASSEPAYPAGSPCVMGVSSTDQDDELDYASNFGQAIFLGAPGVNLYTTRVDGTYGDFSGTSAAAAVVGGAAGFLKAVDPSLTNGQIVGRLARSADPAGTVEETGNGRVNLARALADTGTEPIQPAGAPGGGPFVGPYVAANKSMTITFAGSGGGSISFSGVTPDPQPTVNPCTGTCSNTLNNNAVGTLTVSANSGSIFTGWIRPVSSSATTNCSDETSPCTFSLGNSTLDLTATFDLDSCPDADGDGVCDDVYISPGGDDTIDGDSDGVPDACDNCPADANAGQVDADGDGYGDVCDICPGANDAVDSDSDGVPDGCDVCAGFDDAADADGDGVPNGCDICAGFDDAIDTDGDGVPDGCDNCVSISNPGQVDADGDDYGAACDCNDSNASVHPGAIEIIGDGIDSNCDGTELCYVDADDDGFRLEMTVSSADMDCIDSGEATAADPTGDCNDSNAAVHPGATELCDGLDNNCDGTTDEGFPDSDNDLIADCVDSCPNDVDNDIDGDGICGDVDNCPAVANPDQADSDGDGYGDACDICSGGDDAIDGDSDGVPDACDNCPADANAGQADADGDGIGDVCDICPGGDDSADSDGDGVPNACDACPGHDDFADADGDSVPDGCDVCPGGDDFADADADGVPNSCDNCLSTSNPDQADSDGDGYGDACDICSGGDDAIDGDSDGVPDACDNCPADANAG
;
A
#
# COMPACT_ATOMS: atom_id res chain seq x y z
N MET A 1 18.27 -26.78 40.64
CA MET A 1 19.36 -27.66 40.15
C MET A 1 18.75 -28.55 39.06
N LEU A 2 18.49 -28.08 37.84
CA LEU A 2 19.23 -27.17 36.94
C LEU A 2 20.39 -27.86 36.20
N PHE A 3 20.13 -28.16 34.92
CA PHE A 3 21.02 -28.21 33.74
C PHE A 3 22.46 -28.73 33.88
N CYS A 4 22.72 -29.90 33.27
CA CYS A 4 23.85 -30.12 32.35
C CYS A 4 23.71 -31.48 31.63
N CYS A 5 23.52 -31.48 30.29
CA CYS A 5 23.95 -32.50 29.31
C CYS A 5 23.07 -32.50 28.03
N LEU A 6 23.45 -31.71 27.01
CA LEU A 6 23.40 -32.12 25.59
C LEU A 6 24.14 -31.08 24.73
N LEU A 7 25.18 -31.51 24.00
CA LEU A 7 25.62 -31.04 22.67
C LEU A 7 27.03 -31.57 22.38
N LEU A 8 27.12 -32.52 21.45
CA LEU A 8 28.35 -33.15 20.99
C LEU A 8 28.16 -33.50 19.50
N GLY A 9 28.70 -32.65 18.62
CA GLY A 9 28.57 -32.70 17.16
C GLY A 9 29.26 -31.46 16.58
N VAL A 10 30.58 -31.49 16.34
CA VAL A 10 31.18 -31.72 15.00
C VAL A 10 30.75 -30.62 14.02
N MET A 11 31.47 -29.51 13.78
CA MET A 11 32.92 -29.26 13.57
C MET A 11 33.44 -29.68 12.18
N PHE A 12 34.20 -28.77 11.53
CA PHE A 12 34.65 -28.69 10.11
C PHE A 12 33.65 -27.91 9.21
N ILE A 13 34.05 -26.98 8.34
CA ILE A 13 35.39 -26.55 7.85
C ILE A 13 35.46 -25.00 7.79
N LEU A 14 36.58 -24.39 8.22
CA LEU A 14 37.28 -23.36 7.41
C LEU A 14 38.70 -23.12 7.97
N GLN A 15 39.72 -23.43 7.16
CA GLN A 15 41.07 -22.90 7.37
C GLN A 15 41.19 -21.63 6.52
N ALA A 16 41.38 -20.49 7.17
CA ALA A 16 41.91 -19.29 6.52
C ALA A 16 43.35 -19.02 6.99
N SER A 17 44.19 -18.60 6.06
CA SER A 17 45.65 -18.55 6.15
C SER A 17 46.22 -17.74 7.32
N THR A 18 47.35 -18.20 7.83
CA THR A 18 48.14 -17.49 8.85
C THR A 18 48.88 -16.27 8.29
N ALA A 19 48.64 -15.09 8.87
CA ALA A 19 49.62 -14.00 8.93
C ALA A 19 49.65 -13.48 10.37
N ALA A 20 50.77 -13.70 11.08
CA ALA A 20 50.87 -13.42 12.51
C ALA A 20 51.77 -12.21 12.80
N ILE A 21 51.15 -11.18 13.40
CA ILE A 21 51.72 -10.29 14.43
C ILE A 21 52.86 -9.34 14.01
N ALA A 22 52.52 -8.05 13.95
CA ALA A 22 53.18 -7.04 14.77
C ALA A 22 52.10 -6.46 15.71
N GLY A 23 52.39 -6.35 17.01
CA GLY A 23 51.36 -6.07 18.01
C GLY A 23 51.04 -4.59 18.19
N ASP A 24 49.80 -4.30 18.58
CA ASP A 24 49.44 -3.08 19.31
C ASP A 24 48.65 -3.45 20.56
N THR A 25 48.89 -2.73 21.65
CA THR A 25 48.28 -2.93 22.97
C THR A 25 47.58 -1.64 23.36
N GLY A 26 46.31 -1.46 22.97
CA GLY A 26 45.61 -0.21 23.24
C GLY A 26 44.22 -0.01 22.65
N SER A 27 43.46 -1.07 22.30
CA SER A 27 42.07 -0.86 21.85
C SER A 27 41.18 -0.36 22.99
N SER A 28 40.69 0.87 22.85
CA SER A 28 39.66 1.47 23.68
C SER A 28 38.36 1.69 22.88
N VAL A 29 37.23 1.45 23.51
CA VAL A 29 35.88 1.75 22.99
C VAL A 29 35.44 3.12 23.53
N SER A 30 34.74 3.88 22.71
CA SER A 30 34.16 5.17 23.12
C SER A 30 32.80 4.94 23.79
N VAL A 31 32.55 5.63 24.90
CA VAL A 31 31.29 5.60 25.65
C VAL A 31 30.82 7.02 25.96
N LEU A 32 29.51 7.20 26.07
CA LEU A 32 28.86 8.45 26.42
C LEU A 32 28.38 8.37 27.89
N VAL A 33 28.95 9.20 28.76
CA VAL A 33 28.57 9.30 30.18
C VAL A 33 27.78 10.59 30.39
N LYS A 34 26.54 10.49 30.87
CA LYS A 34 25.69 11.65 31.18
C LYS A 34 25.72 11.91 32.69
N PHE A 35 26.07 13.12 33.10
CA PHE A 35 26.18 13.50 34.51
C PHE A 35 24.95 14.22 35.04
N VAL A 36 24.49 13.89 36.25
CA VAL A 36 23.34 14.50 36.94
C VAL A 36 23.45 16.03 36.99
N ALA A 37 22.32 16.73 36.88
CA ALA A 37 22.27 18.19 36.84
C ALA A 37 22.87 18.82 38.11
N GLY A 38 23.75 19.80 37.94
CA GLY A 38 24.48 20.46 39.03
C GLY A 38 25.88 19.88 39.32
N THR A 39 26.22 18.68 38.84
CA THR A 39 27.57 18.10 38.99
C THR A 39 28.62 19.01 38.35
N SER A 40 29.63 19.44 39.12
CA SER A 40 30.64 20.38 38.62
C SER A 40 31.63 19.69 37.67
N PRO A 41 32.29 20.43 36.75
CA PRO A 41 33.27 19.84 35.82
C PRO A 41 34.42 19.09 36.50
N ALA A 42 34.80 19.49 37.72
CA ALA A 42 35.82 18.79 38.50
C ALA A 42 35.33 17.43 39.03
N GLU A 43 34.08 17.35 39.48
CA GLU A 43 33.45 16.08 39.89
C GLU A 43 33.27 15.14 38.70
N GLN A 44 32.83 15.66 37.54
CA GLN A 44 32.73 14.88 36.30
C GLN A 44 34.08 14.29 35.89
N THR A 45 35.16 15.07 35.97
CA THR A 45 36.53 14.62 35.65
C THR A 45 37.00 13.53 36.64
N ASN A 46 36.70 13.68 37.92
CA ASN A 46 37.08 12.71 38.95
C ASN A 46 36.36 11.37 38.73
N VAL A 47 35.03 11.38 38.54
CA VAL A 47 34.24 10.16 38.28
C VAL A 47 34.76 9.42 37.03
N ILE A 48 35.11 10.13 35.97
CA ILE A 48 35.71 9.51 34.77
C ILE A 48 37.04 8.81 35.10
N ALA A 49 37.91 9.48 35.85
CA ALA A 49 39.22 8.93 36.20
C ALA A 49 39.15 7.78 37.22
N ASP A 50 38.23 7.86 38.20
CA ASP A 50 38.07 6.88 39.28
C ASP A 50 37.58 5.52 38.74
N HIS A 51 36.73 5.52 37.71
CA HIS A 51 36.23 4.31 37.02
C HIS A 51 37.11 3.85 35.83
N GLY A 52 38.29 4.45 35.66
CA GLY A 52 39.30 4.03 34.69
C GLY A 52 39.07 4.49 33.24
N GLY A 53 38.13 5.40 33.00
CA GLY A 53 37.95 6.03 31.69
C GLY A 53 38.89 7.20 31.44
N THR A 54 39.06 7.57 30.17
CA THR A 54 39.79 8.78 29.76
C THR A 54 38.87 9.69 28.96
N GLU A 55 38.59 10.92 29.42
CA GLU A 55 37.76 11.88 28.69
C GLU A 55 38.41 12.24 27.34
N THR A 56 37.68 12.01 26.24
CA THR A 56 38.08 12.34 24.86
C THR A 56 37.28 13.52 24.29
N GLY A 57 36.14 13.87 24.89
CA GLY A 57 35.33 15.01 24.46
C GLY A 57 34.14 15.29 25.39
N ALA A 58 33.40 16.37 25.10
CA ALA A 58 32.30 16.82 25.95
C ALA A 58 31.18 17.50 25.13
N ILE A 59 29.92 17.20 25.45
CA ILE A 59 28.74 17.89 24.92
C ILE A 59 28.07 18.63 26.08
N GLY A 60 28.62 19.80 26.40
CA GLY A 60 28.27 20.60 27.57
C GLY A 60 26.76 20.85 27.79
N PRO A 61 25.99 21.28 26.77
CA PRO A 61 24.55 21.53 26.92
C PRO A 61 23.73 20.32 27.37
N LEU A 62 24.18 19.10 27.04
CA LEU A 62 23.49 17.85 27.36
C LEU A 62 24.06 17.15 28.61
N ARG A 63 25.07 17.76 29.26
CA ARG A 63 25.82 17.19 30.40
C ARG A 63 26.51 15.85 30.07
N LEU A 64 26.84 15.64 28.80
CA LEU A 64 27.50 14.43 28.30
C LEU A 64 29.02 14.59 28.25
N ARG A 65 29.72 13.50 28.52
CA ARG A 65 31.15 13.30 28.30
C ARG A 65 31.38 12.08 27.42
N ILE A 66 32.29 12.24 26.48
CA ILE A 66 32.77 11.19 25.59
C ILE A 66 34.04 10.65 26.25
N VAL A 67 34.07 9.35 26.51
CA VAL A 67 35.09 8.70 27.34
C VAL A 67 35.61 7.47 26.62
N ALA A 68 36.93 7.37 26.46
CA ALA A 68 37.59 6.15 26.02
C ALA A 68 37.77 5.19 27.19
N VAL A 69 37.32 3.95 27.02
CA VAL A 69 37.41 2.85 28.00
C VAL A 69 38.15 1.67 27.36
N PRO A 70 39.18 1.08 27.99
CA PRO A 70 39.86 -0.10 27.47
C PRO A 70 38.88 -1.27 27.23
N VAL A 71 38.99 -1.96 26.08
CA VAL A 71 38.12 -3.11 25.75
C VAL A 71 38.16 -4.18 26.85
N GLU A 72 39.32 -4.37 27.48
CA GLU A 72 39.54 -5.37 28.54
C GLU A 72 38.82 -5.07 29.87
N THR A 73 38.37 -3.83 30.11
CA THR A 73 37.60 -3.45 31.32
C THR A 73 36.18 -2.97 31.01
N LEU A 74 35.76 -2.97 29.75
CA LEU A 74 34.55 -2.28 29.28
C LEU A 74 33.28 -2.64 30.07
N GLU A 75 32.96 -3.92 30.27
CA GLU A 75 31.76 -4.33 31.01
C GLU A 75 31.78 -3.87 32.47
N LEU A 76 32.95 -3.95 33.13
CA LEU A 76 33.10 -3.52 34.52
C LEU A 76 33.01 -1.99 34.64
N THR A 77 33.71 -1.25 33.79
CA THR A 77 33.68 0.21 33.77
C THR A 77 32.27 0.75 33.42
N LEU A 78 31.53 0.09 32.52
CA LEU A 78 30.12 0.44 32.26
C LEU A 78 29.22 0.18 33.48
N ALA A 79 29.40 -0.94 34.16
CA ALA A 79 28.67 -1.24 35.39
C ALA A 79 29.02 -0.24 36.51
N ASP A 80 30.30 0.12 36.68
CA ASP A 80 30.75 1.08 37.68
C ASP A 80 30.19 2.49 37.41
N TYR A 81 30.24 2.97 36.16
CA TYR A 81 29.57 4.22 35.78
C TYR A 81 28.05 4.17 36.01
N SER A 82 27.38 3.06 35.70
CA SER A 82 25.93 2.93 35.91
C SER A 82 25.53 2.87 37.40
N ASN A 83 26.48 2.67 38.31
CA ASN A 83 26.24 2.64 39.76
C ASN A 83 26.75 3.91 40.48
N ASP A 84 27.39 4.85 39.77
CA ASP A 84 27.88 6.10 40.36
C ASP A 84 26.72 7.11 40.56
N PRO A 85 26.50 7.64 41.77
CA PRO A 85 25.37 8.53 42.07
C PRO A 85 25.43 9.90 41.35
N LEU A 86 26.53 10.24 40.68
CA LEU A 86 26.66 11.45 39.87
C LEU A 86 26.41 11.19 38.37
N VAL A 87 26.25 9.94 37.96
CA VAL A 87 25.95 9.54 36.57
C VAL A 87 24.44 9.30 36.42
N GLU A 88 23.82 9.99 35.47
CA GLU A 88 22.41 9.84 35.09
C GLU A 88 22.21 8.62 34.19
N ARG A 89 23.16 8.35 33.28
CA ARG A 89 23.26 7.12 32.47
C ARG A 89 24.64 7.00 31.81
N VAL A 90 24.97 5.80 31.36
CA VAL A 90 26.10 5.52 30.47
C VAL A 90 25.65 4.65 29.29
N GLU A 91 26.14 4.93 28.09
CA GLU A 91 25.80 4.21 26.86
C GLU A 91 27.04 4.10 25.92
N LEU A 92 27.07 3.10 25.03
CA LEU A 92 28.14 2.98 24.04
C LEU A 92 28.03 4.11 22.99
N ASP A 93 29.16 4.69 22.60
CA ASP A 93 29.21 5.72 21.55
C ASP A 93 29.12 5.06 20.17
N GLN A 94 27.90 4.95 19.66
CA GLN A 94 27.58 4.19 18.44
C GLN A 94 28.12 4.89 17.19
N ARG A 95 28.91 4.16 16.40
CA ARG A 95 29.36 4.63 15.08
C ARG A 95 28.22 4.49 14.08
N ARG A 96 27.90 5.57 13.36
CA ARG A 96 27.04 5.54 12.17
C ARG A 96 27.91 5.58 10.91
N LYS A 97 27.51 4.85 9.87
CA LYS A 97 28.11 4.83 8.53
C LYS A 97 27.15 5.55 7.58
N VAL A 98 27.65 6.11 6.48
CA VAL A 98 26.82 6.50 5.33
C VAL A 98 26.35 5.23 4.62
N ASP A 99 25.12 5.28 4.10
CA ASP A 99 24.32 4.14 3.65
C ASP A 99 24.98 3.28 2.57
N GLY A 100 24.52 2.04 2.51
CA GLY A 100 24.89 1.08 1.48
C GLY A 100 23.72 0.89 0.53
N VAL A 101 23.65 1.74 -0.49
CA VAL A 101 22.95 1.43 -1.74
C VAL A 101 23.50 0.09 -2.26
N PRO A 102 22.68 -0.80 -2.85
CA PRO A 102 23.17 -2.05 -3.43
C PRO A 102 24.25 -1.80 -4.49
N VAL A 103 25.07 -2.82 -4.72
CA VAL A 103 26.17 -2.77 -5.71
C VAL A 103 25.72 -3.20 -7.12
N ASP A 104 24.47 -3.63 -7.23
CA ASP A 104 23.78 -4.04 -8.44
C ASP A 104 23.71 -2.86 -9.42
N ILE A 105 24.13 -3.09 -10.67
CA ILE A 105 24.56 -2.01 -11.57
C ILE A 105 23.42 -1.08 -11.99
N ASP A 106 22.20 -1.62 -12.10
CA ASP A 106 21.00 -0.92 -12.57
C ASP A 106 20.04 -0.55 -11.41
N TYR A 107 20.42 -0.77 -10.15
CA TYR A 107 19.63 -0.36 -8.98
C TYR A 107 19.19 1.11 -9.06
N SER A 108 20.04 1.98 -9.62
CA SER A 108 19.74 3.41 -9.76
C SER A 108 18.55 3.74 -10.67
N LEU A 109 18.05 2.77 -11.45
CA LEU A 109 16.84 2.88 -12.27
C LEU A 109 15.57 2.46 -11.49
N GLN A 110 15.70 1.76 -10.37
CA GLN A 110 14.59 1.19 -9.60
C GLN A 110 13.98 2.16 -8.57
N TRP A 111 13.40 3.26 -9.07
CA TRP A 111 12.78 4.31 -8.25
C TRP A 111 11.78 3.77 -7.18
N ALA A 112 11.06 2.70 -7.53
CA ALA A 112 10.02 2.11 -6.70
C ALA A 112 10.53 1.53 -5.37
N LEU A 113 11.76 1.00 -5.33
CA LEU A 113 12.33 0.45 -4.10
C LEU A 113 12.51 1.55 -3.05
N VAL A 114 13.06 2.70 -3.44
CA VAL A 114 13.15 3.88 -2.58
C VAL A 114 11.76 4.32 -2.13
N LYS A 115 10.78 4.34 -3.06
CA LYS A 115 9.39 4.76 -2.78
C LYS A 115 8.67 3.88 -1.76
N ILE A 116 8.95 2.58 -1.69
CA ILE A 116 8.37 1.67 -0.68
C ILE A 116 9.18 1.60 0.63
N GLY A 117 10.18 2.46 0.82
CA GLY A 117 11.04 2.48 2.01
C GLY A 117 12.03 1.32 2.07
N TRP A 118 12.40 0.70 0.94
CA TRP A 118 13.28 -0.47 0.90
C TRP A 118 14.69 -0.17 1.46
N GLU A 119 15.23 1.04 1.20
CA GLU A 119 16.55 1.47 1.71
C GLU A 119 16.61 1.57 3.24
N ASP A 120 15.48 1.81 3.93
CA ASP A 120 15.41 1.88 5.40
C ASP A 120 15.58 0.50 6.08
N VAL A 121 15.48 -0.59 5.33
CA VAL A 121 15.53 -1.98 5.85
C VAL A 121 16.62 -2.84 5.20
N TYR A 122 17.06 -2.54 3.99
CA TYR A 122 18.15 -3.26 3.34
C TYR A 122 19.45 -3.23 4.15
N GLY A 123 20.05 -4.40 4.36
CA GLY A 123 21.26 -4.56 5.18
C GLY A 123 21.09 -4.29 6.69
N ILE A 124 19.88 -3.95 7.14
CA ILE A 124 19.52 -3.68 8.55
C ILE A 124 18.63 -4.80 9.09
N VAL A 125 17.61 -5.18 8.33
CA VAL A 125 16.69 -6.28 8.64
C VAL A 125 17.20 -7.54 7.94
N ALA A 126 17.32 -8.64 8.69
CA ALA A 126 17.70 -9.94 8.17
C ALA A 126 16.56 -10.95 8.42
N PRO A 127 16.20 -11.80 7.43
CA PRO A 127 15.17 -12.81 7.62
C PRO A 127 15.57 -13.84 8.67
N THR A 128 14.61 -14.37 9.43
CA THR A 128 14.85 -15.42 10.44
C THR A 128 14.51 -16.82 9.94
N GLY A 129 13.77 -16.92 8.84
CA GLY A 129 13.49 -18.14 8.10
C GLY A 129 13.51 -17.89 6.59
N THR A 130 12.66 -18.62 5.87
CA THR A 130 12.46 -18.49 4.43
C THR A 130 10.98 -18.49 4.11
N ALA A 131 10.58 -17.84 3.01
CA ALA A 131 9.21 -17.88 2.50
C ALA A 131 9.17 -18.28 1.02
N ILE A 132 8.12 -18.99 0.62
CA ILE A 132 7.84 -19.36 -0.77
C ILE A 132 6.77 -18.42 -1.31
N VAL A 133 7.11 -17.66 -2.35
CA VAL A 133 6.14 -16.89 -3.15
C VAL A 133 5.82 -17.70 -4.39
N ALA A 134 4.61 -18.26 -4.49
CA ALA A 134 4.11 -18.81 -5.73
C ALA A 134 3.70 -17.69 -6.68
N LEU A 135 4.22 -17.74 -7.90
CA LEU A 135 3.88 -16.82 -8.98
C LEU A 135 3.07 -17.61 -10.01
N LEU A 136 1.76 -17.40 -10.03
CA LEU A 136 0.86 -17.91 -11.05
C LEU A 136 0.89 -16.93 -12.21
N ASP A 137 1.44 -17.37 -13.35
CA ASP A 137 1.71 -16.52 -14.50
C ASP A 137 1.97 -17.39 -15.75
N THR A 138 2.69 -16.84 -16.72
CA THR A 138 3.22 -17.45 -17.96
C THR A 138 4.42 -18.39 -17.72
N GLY A 139 5.06 -18.30 -16.56
CA GLY A 139 6.27 -19.05 -16.20
C GLY A 139 7.39 -18.12 -15.73
N VAL A 140 8.60 -18.65 -15.49
CA VAL A 140 9.77 -17.82 -15.14
C VAL A 140 11.03 -18.37 -15.80
N ASN A 141 11.79 -17.54 -16.50
CA ASN A 141 13.13 -17.91 -16.98
C ASN A 141 14.11 -18.08 -15.81
N SER A 142 14.18 -19.30 -15.28
CA SER A 142 15.11 -19.72 -14.22
C SER A 142 16.60 -19.60 -14.56
N THR A 143 16.95 -19.36 -15.83
CA THR A 143 18.34 -19.22 -16.28
C THR A 143 18.82 -17.77 -16.34
N HIS A 144 17.92 -16.80 -16.12
CA HIS A 144 18.28 -15.39 -15.96
C HIS A 144 19.29 -15.22 -14.82
N GLU A 145 20.36 -14.45 -15.04
CA GLU A 145 21.46 -14.36 -14.05
C GLU A 145 20.96 -13.81 -12.71
N ASP A 146 20.10 -12.81 -12.75
CA ASP A 146 19.46 -12.20 -11.56
C ASP A 146 18.37 -13.03 -10.88
N LEU A 147 18.00 -14.18 -11.42
CA LEU A 147 17.04 -15.11 -10.81
C LEU A 147 17.74 -16.41 -10.34
N ALA A 148 19.06 -16.51 -10.55
CA ALA A 148 19.84 -17.70 -10.28
C ALA A 148 19.79 -18.11 -8.79
N GLY A 149 19.16 -19.26 -8.53
CA GLY A 149 19.00 -19.81 -7.17
C GLY A 149 17.83 -19.25 -6.36
N LYS A 150 17.08 -18.27 -6.90
CA LYS A 150 15.83 -17.77 -6.33
C LYS A 150 14.62 -18.59 -6.78
N VAL A 151 14.66 -19.11 -8.02
CA VAL A 151 13.57 -19.90 -8.62
C VAL A 151 13.63 -21.37 -8.21
N LEU A 152 12.50 -21.92 -7.76
CA LEU A 152 12.30 -23.32 -7.38
C LEU A 152 11.84 -24.17 -8.58
N ALA A 153 11.84 -25.49 -8.38
CA ALA A 153 11.21 -26.42 -9.31
C ALA A 153 9.68 -26.25 -9.27
N GLY A 154 9.16 -25.43 -10.17
CA GLY A 154 7.74 -25.22 -10.42
C GLY A 154 7.16 -26.12 -11.51
N ALA A 155 5.87 -25.94 -11.80
CA ALA A 155 5.10 -26.76 -12.74
C ALA A 155 4.25 -25.90 -13.68
N SER A 156 3.84 -26.48 -14.81
CA SER A 156 2.83 -25.92 -15.71
C SER A 156 1.54 -26.75 -15.59
N THR A 157 0.40 -26.10 -15.41
CA THR A 157 -0.91 -26.78 -15.35
C THR A 157 -1.45 -27.10 -16.74
N LEU A 158 -1.08 -26.28 -17.74
CA LEU A 158 -1.50 -26.39 -19.14
C LEU A 158 -1.06 -27.71 -19.80
N ASP A 159 0.19 -28.12 -19.59
CA ASP A 159 0.83 -29.25 -20.28
C ASP A 159 1.50 -30.27 -19.35
N ASN A 160 1.41 -30.08 -18.03
CA ASN A 160 2.18 -30.81 -17.01
C ASN A 160 3.71 -30.65 -17.16
N GLY A 161 4.13 -29.55 -17.79
CA GLY A 161 5.52 -29.15 -17.99
C GLY A 161 6.16 -28.49 -16.77
N SER A 162 7.21 -27.72 -17.01
CA SER A 162 8.02 -27.06 -15.98
C SER A 162 7.79 -25.55 -15.99
N GLY A 163 7.41 -24.96 -14.85
CA GLY A 163 7.25 -23.50 -14.73
C GLY A 163 8.55 -22.70 -14.81
N GLN A 164 9.72 -23.36 -14.83
CA GLN A 164 11.05 -22.75 -14.91
C GLN A 164 11.47 -22.29 -16.33
N THR A 165 10.52 -22.26 -17.26
CA THR A 165 10.63 -21.68 -18.59
C THR A 165 9.45 -20.76 -18.80
N ASP A 166 9.68 -19.63 -19.45
CA ASP A 166 8.67 -18.61 -19.74
C ASP A 166 8.70 -18.37 -21.27
N PRO A 167 7.62 -18.66 -22.00
CA PRO A 167 7.54 -18.42 -23.44
C PRO A 167 7.07 -17.00 -23.78
N ASN A 168 6.51 -16.26 -22.83
CA ASN A 168 5.90 -14.93 -23.02
C ASN A 168 6.81 -13.80 -22.49
N GLY A 169 7.28 -13.95 -21.25
CA GLY A 169 8.17 -13.03 -20.55
C GLY A 169 7.55 -12.24 -19.40
N HIS A 170 6.22 -12.20 -19.30
CA HIS A 170 5.50 -11.51 -18.24
C HIS A 170 5.89 -12.02 -16.84
N GLY A 171 5.88 -13.34 -16.62
CA GLY A 171 6.18 -13.92 -15.32
C GLY A 171 7.66 -13.79 -14.95
N THR A 172 8.57 -13.78 -15.94
CA THR A 172 9.98 -13.41 -15.71
C THR A 172 10.13 -11.97 -15.21
N ALA A 173 9.38 -11.02 -15.76
CA ALA A 173 9.38 -9.63 -15.30
C ALA A 173 8.84 -9.49 -13.87
N MET A 174 7.77 -10.22 -13.53
CA MET A 174 7.20 -10.25 -12.18
C MET A 174 8.16 -10.89 -11.17
N ALA A 175 8.86 -11.95 -11.57
CA ALA A 175 9.84 -12.65 -10.73
C ALA A 175 11.03 -11.75 -10.35
N GLY A 176 11.51 -10.91 -11.28
CA GLY A 176 12.55 -9.90 -11.01
C GLY A 176 12.13 -8.92 -9.92
N ILE A 177 10.93 -8.34 -10.05
CA ILE A 177 10.35 -7.42 -9.06
C ILE A 177 10.24 -8.09 -7.68
N ILE A 178 9.74 -9.33 -7.62
CA ILE A 178 9.55 -10.05 -6.36
C ILE A 178 10.88 -10.29 -5.64
N ALA A 179 11.87 -10.93 -6.30
CA ALA A 179 13.06 -11.43 -5.61
C ALA A 179 14.33 -11.59 -6.47
N ALA A 180 14.63 -10.67 -7.41
CA ALA A 180 15.96 -10.60 -8.05
C ALA A 180 17.11 -10.60 -7.03
N VAL A 181 18.28 -11.12 -7.42
CA VAL A 181 19.40 -11.44 -6.52
C VAL A 181 20.20 -10.19 -6.14
N THR A 182 19.68 -9.45 -5.17
CA THR A 182 20.33 -8.25 -4.62
C THR A 182 21.74 -8.52 -4.08
N GLY A 183 22.70 -7.67 -4.46
CA GLY A 183 24.10 -7.68 -4.02
C GLY A 183 25.00 -8.65 -4.78
N ASN A 184 24.69 -8.94 -6.06
CA ASN A 184 25.47 -9.85 -6.91
C ASN A 184 26.45 -9.13 -7.86
N ASP A 185 26.51 -7.79 -7.84
CA ASP A 185 27.28 -6.92 -8.74
C ASP A 185 26.75 -6.92 -10.21
N ALA A 186 25.50 -7.32 -10.44
CA ALA A 186 24.80 -7.36 -11.73
C ALA A 186 23.37 -6.80 -11.61
N GLY A 187 22.75 -6.43 -12.73
CA GLY A 187 21.34 -6.05 -12.83
C GLY A 187 20.70 -5.26 -11.68
N ILE A 188 19.64 -5.84 -11.12
CA ILE A 188 18.64 -5.18 -10.26
C ILE A 188 18.45 -5.88 -8.90
N ALA A 189 17.81 -5.19 -7.96
CA ALA A 189 17.40 -5.74 -6.68
C ALA A 189 15.90 -6.11 -6.68
N GLY A 190 15.56 -7.26 -6.08
CA GLY A 190 14.17 -7.60 -5.80
C GLY A 190 13.63 -6.89 -4.55
N VAL A 191 12.31 -6.73 -4.46
CA VAL A 191 11.64 -6.22 -3.24
C VAL A 191 11.99 -7.09 -2.03
N ALA A 192 11.96 -8.41 -2.20
CA ALA A 192 12.46 -9.37 -1.21
C ALA A 192 13.94 -9.71 -1.45
N PHE A 193 14.82 -8.83 -0.99
CA PHE A 193 16.28 -8.95 -1.18
C PHE A 193 16.88 -10.26 -0.66
N ASP A 194 16.35 -10.80 0.45
CA ASP A 194 16.80 -12.07 1.05
C ASP A 194 15.62 -12.91 1.57
N GLY A 195 15.83 -14.20 1.83
CA GLY A 195 14.88 -15.11 2.48
C GLY A 195 13.69 -15.59 1.64
N VAL A 196 13.42 -14.99 0.47
CA VAL A 196 12.33 -15.40 -0.43
C VAL A 196 12.83 -16.27 -1.59
N GLN A 197 12.05 -17.30 -1.91
CA GLN A 197 12.19 -18.12 -3.11
C GLN A 197 10.89 -18.09 -3.93
N ILE A 198 11.02 -18.15 -5.26
CA ILE A 198 9.89 -18.09 -6.20
C ILE A 198 9.53 -19.52 -6.63
N LEU A 199 8.26 -19.90 -6.46
CA LEU A 199 7.70 -21.11 -7.06
C LEU A 199 6.92 -20.71 -8.33
N PRO A 200 7.46 -20.93 -9.53
CA PRO A 200 6.75 -20.55 -10.75
C PRO A 200 5.66 -21.57 -11.07
N VAL A 201 4.45 -21.10 -11.34
CA VAL A 201 3.30 -21.94 -11.70
C VAL A 201 2.73 -21.39 -13.01
N THR A 202 2.99 -22.09 -14.13
CA THR A 202 2.46 -21.65 -15.42
C THR A 202 0.98 -22.00 -15.50
N VAL A 203 0.13 -20.97 -15.50
CA VAL A 203 -1.34 -21.03 -15.67
C VAL A 203 -1.82 -20.18 -16.84
N LEU A 204 -0.94 -19.35 -17.41
CA LEU A 204 -1.14 -18.57 -18.62
C LEU A 204 -0.28 -19.13 -19.76
N ASP A 205 -0.75 -19.06 -20.99
CA ASP A 205 -0.09 -19.56 -22.19
C ASP A 205 0.93 -18.57 -22.76
N VAL A 206 1.37 -18.80 -24.02
CA VAL A 206 2.36 -17.95 -24.70
C VAL A 206 1.83 -16.54 -25.01
N ASP A 207 0.52 -16.41 -25.20
CA ASP A 207 -0.16 -15.15 -25.51
C ASP A 207 -0.64 -14.43 -24.24
N GLY A 208 -0.48 -15.08 -23.07
CA GLY A 208 -0.82 -14.55 -21.75
C GLY A 208 -2.25 -14.88 -21.30
N PHE A 209 -2.96 -15.76 -22.01
CA PHE A 209 -4.31 -16.17 -21.67
C PHE A 209 -4.31 -17.44 -20.82
N GLY A 210 -5.30 -17.60 -19.94
CA GLY A 210 -5.46 -18.79 -19.12
C GLY A 210 -6.93 -19.01 -18.77
N GLN A 211 -7.30 -20.27 -18.54
CA GLN A 211 -8.66 -20.64 -18.13
C GLN A 211 -8.72 -20.78 -16.61
N ASP A 212 -9.89 -20.52 -16.04
CA ASP A 212 -10.16 -20.74 -14.61
C ASP A 212 -9.72 -22.12 -14.12
N SER A 213 -9.91 -23.18 -14.91
CA SER A 213 -9.48 -24.53 -14.56
C SER A 213 -7.98 -24.64 -14.31
N ASP A 214 -7.18 -23.92 -15.10
CA ASP A 214 -5.72 -23.95 -15.06
C ASP A 214 -5.20 -23.08 -13.91
N VAL A 215 -5.88 -21.96 -13.63
CA VAL A 215 -5.65 -21.10 -12.46
C VAL A 215 -6.02 -21.82 -11.15
N ILE A 216 -7.17 -22.49 -11.09
CA ILE A 216 -7.61 -23.31 -9.94
C ILE A 216 -6.61 -24.44 -9.69
N ALA A 217 -6.20 -25.17 -10.74
CA ALA A 217 -5.17 -26.20 -10.62
C ALA A 217 -3.84 -25.61 -10.09
N GLY A 218 -3.49 -24.39 -10.53
CA GLY A 218 -2.28 -23.70 -10.09
C GLY A 218 -2.33 -23.25 -8.63
N LEU A 219 -3.49 -22.74 -8.17
CA LEU A 219 -3.75 -22.40 -6.77
C LEU A 219 -3.60 -23.63 -5.87
N LEU A 220 -4.24 -24.74 -6.23
CA LEU A 220 -4.15 -26.00 -5.49
C LEU A 220 -2.72 -26.57 -5.47
N TYR A 221 -1.99 -26.47 -6.57
CA TYR A 221 -0.58 -26.87 -6.63
C TYR A 221 0.31 -25.99 -5.74
N ALA A 222 0.16 -24.66 -5.76
CA ALA A 222 0.90 -23.74 -4.92
C ALA A 222 0.68 -24.03 -3.43
N VAL A 223 -0.56 -24.33 -3.04
CA VAL A 223 -0.94 -24.74 -1.68
C VAL A 223 -0.33 -26.10 -1.31
N GLU A 224 -0.32 -27.09 -2.22
CA GLU A 224 0.35 -28.38 -2.01
C GLU A 224 1.86 -28.23 -1.82
N GLN A 225 2.51 -27.28 -2.52
CA GLN A 225 3.92 -26.94 -2.33
C GLN A 225 4.19 -26.05 -1.09
N HIS A 226 3.16 -25.74 -0.29
CA HIS A 226 3.23 -24.89 0.89
C HIS A 226 3.73 -23.47 0.59
N ALA A 227 3.22 -22.85 -0.47
CA ALA A 227 3.44 -21.43 -0.73
C ALA A 227 2.87 -20.56 0.41
N ASP A 228 3.68 -19.63 0.92
CA ASP A 228 3.27 -18.68 1.95
C ASP A 228 2.51 -17.48 1.36
N VAL A 229 2.84 -17.13 0.11
CA VAL A 229 2.22 -16.06 -0.66
C VAL A 229 1.93 -16.59 -2.06
N ILE A 230 0.78 -16.23 -2.63
CA ILE A 230 0.40 -16.55 -4.00
C ILE A 230 0.10 -15.24 -4.72
N VAL A 231 0.83 -14.96 -5.79
CA VAL A 231 0.68 -13.79 -6.65
C VAL A 231 0.04 -14.23 -7.97
N MET A 232 -1.08 -13.61 -8.30
CA MET A 232 -1.83 -13.78 -9.54
C MET A 232 -1.75 -12.44 -10.29
N ALA A 233 -0.73 -12.26 -11.13
CA ALA A 233 -0.42 -10.97 -11.74
C ALA A 233 -1.32 -10.61 -12.94
N PHE A 234 -2.57 -11.06 -12.90
CA PHE A 234 -3.60 -10.97 -13.95
C PHE A 234 -4.99 -10.84 -13.31
N SER A 235 -5.96 -10.35 -14.09
CA SER A 235 -7.37 -10.31 -13.72
C SER A 235 -8.27 -10.06 -14.93
N ASN A 236 -9.49 -10.59 -14.91
CA ASN A 236 -10.50 -10.38 -15.95
C ASN A 236 -11.89 -10.09 -15.34
N PRO A 237 -12.82 -9.45 -16.08
CA PRO A 237 -14.22 -9.40 -15.69
C PRO A 237 -14.86 -10.80 -15.64
N GLY A 238 -15.91 -10.94 -14.82
CA GLY A 238 -16.63 -12.19 -14.60
C GLY A 238 -16.15 -12.90 -13.32
N GLN A 239 -17.05 -13.06 -12.35
CA GLN A 239 -16.75 -13.80 -11.12
C GLN A 239 -17.00 -15.30 -11.35
N SER A 240 -16.09 -16.14 -10.86
CA SER A 240 -16.20 -17.59 -10.92
C SER A 240 -16.29 -18.18 -9.52
N GLN A 241 -17.40 -18.86 -9.22
CA GLN A 241 -17.61 -19.49 -7.91
C GLN A 241 -16.58 -20.60 -7.65
N SER A 242 -16.21 -21.37 -8.67
CA SER A 242 -15.17 -22.41 -8.54
C SER A 242 -13.78 -21.82 -8.27
N LEU A 243 -13.46 -20.65 -8.85
CA LEU A 243 -12.24 -19.93 -8.53
C LEU A 243 -12.29 -19.38 -7.09
N GLN A 244 -13.44 -18.87 -6.64
CA GLN A 244 -13.62 -18.41 -5.27
C GLN A 244 -13.42 -19.54 -4.24
N GLU A 245 -13.95 -20.73 -4.47
CA GLU A 245 -13.74 -21.88 -3.58
C GLU A 245 -12.25 -22.27 -3.48
N ALA A 246 -11.49 -22.17 -4.58
CA ALA A 246 -10.05 -22.42 -4.58
C ALA A 246 -9.25 -21.33 -3.82
N ILE A 247 -9.68 -20.07 -3.95
CA ILE A 247 -9.15 -18.91 -3.21
C ILE A 247 -9.40 -19.06 -1.70
N ASP A 248 -10.64 -19.38 -1.31
CA ASP A 248 -11.00 -19.58 0.10
C ASP A 248 -10.25 -20.78 0.71
N TYR A 249 -10.04 -21.84 -0.06
CA TYR A 249 -9.21 -22.98 0.34
C TYR A 249 -7.75 -22.57 0.57
N ALA A 250 -7.15 -21.81 -0.35
CA ALA A 250 -5.77 -21.34 -0.24
C ALA A 250 -5.57 -20.39 0.96
N TRP A 251 -6.52 -19.48 1.18
CA TRP A 251 -6.56 -18.61 2.37
C TRP A 251 -6.69 -19.42 3.67
N ALA A 252 -7.54 -20.45 3.69
CA ALA A 252 -7.71 -21.35 4.83
C ALA A 252 -6.47 -22.22 5.12
N GLN A 253 -5.63 -22.50 4.13
CA GLN A 253 -4.31 -23.12 4.34
C GLN A 253 -3.23 -22.12 4.84
N GLY A 254 -3.56 -20.83 4.95
CA GLY A 254 -2.69 -19.81 5.53
C GLY A 254 -1.82 -19.05 4.52
N ALA A 255 -2.11 -19.15 3.22
CA ALA A 255 -1.44 -18.35 2.20
C ALA A 255 -1.97 -16.90 2.15
N VAL A 256 -1.08 -15.94 1.87
CA VAL A 256 -1.45 -14.57 1.49
C VAL A 256 -1.74 -14.53 0.00
N LEU A 257 -2.90 -14.01 -0.41
CA LEU A 257 -3.30 -13.94 -1.81
C LEU A 257 -3.22 -12.50 -2.31
N VAL A 258 -2.57 -12.30 -3.46
CA VAL A 258 -2.33 -10.98 -4.07
C VAL A 258 -2.70 -11.06 -5.55
N ALA A 259 -3.46 -10.09 -6.06
CA ALA A 259 -3.79 -10.04 -7.48
C ALA A 259 -3.74 -8.63 -8.06
N ALA A 260 -3.46 -8.55 -9.37
CA ALA A 260 -3.50 -7.32 -10.14
C ALA A 260 -4.94 -6.84 -10.31
N ALA A 261 -5.23 -5.53 -10.15
CA ALA A 261 -6.58 -5.01 -10.34
C ALA A 261 -7.07 -4.97 -11.79
N GLY A 262 -6.15 -5.05 -12.77
CA GLY A 262 -6.42 -4.94 -14.19
C GLY A 262 -6.12 -3.55 -14.76
N ASN A 263 -5.96 -3.47 -16.08
CA ASN A 263 -5.40 -2.31 -16.78
C ASN A 263 -6.40 -1.68 -17.77
N SER A 264 -7.67 -1.53 -17.36
CA SER A 264 -8.77 -1.06 -18.22
C SER A 264 -9.34 0.31 -17.81
N ALA A 265 -8.69 1.03 -16.89
CA ALA A 265 -9.16 2.29 -16.31
C ALA A 265 -10.62 2.24 -15.80
N SER A 266 -11.03 1.08 -15.25
CA SER A 266 -12.41 0.78 -14.90
C SER A 266 -12.63 0.73 -13.39
N SER A 267 -13.85 1.09 -12.96
CA SER A 267 -14.34 0.88 -11.58
C SER A 267 -15.00 -0.50 -11.36
N GLU A 268 -15.21 -1.26 -12.43
CA GLU A 268 -15.86 -2.57 -12.38
C GLU A 268 -14.90 -3.64 -11.81
N PRO A 269 -15.33 -4.48 -10.85
CA PRO A 269 -14.47 -5.50 -10.27
C PRO A 269 -13.98 -6.54 -11.30
N ALA A 270 -12.66 -6.66 -11.44
CA ALA A 270 -12.01 -7.76 -12.12
C ALA A 270 -11.56 -8.82 -11.09
N TYR A 271 -11.65 -10.09 -11.45
CA TYR A 271 -11.32 -11.23 -10.60
C TYR A 271 -10.00 -11.88 -11.09
N PRO A 272 -9.16 -12.42 -10.20
CA PRO A 272 -9.39 -12.66 -8.77
C PRO A 272 -9.14 -11.45 -7.83
N ALA A 273 -8.79 -10.25 -8.32
CA ALA A 273 -8.56 -9.09 -7.44
C ALA A 273 -9.79 -8.64 -6.62
N GLY A 274 -10.98 -8.72 -7.21
CA GLY A 274 -12.26 -8.50 -6.54
C GLY A 274 -12.73 -9.65 -5.65
N SER A 275 -12.01 -10.77 -5.56
CA SER A 275 -12.43 -11.89 -4.71
C SER A 275 -12.22 -11.61 -3.22
N PRO A 276 -13.15 -11.98 -2.33
CA PRO A 276 -12.87 -12.16 -0.92
C PRO A 276 -11.57 -12.97 -0.70
N CYS A 277 -10.87 -12.68 0.39
CA CYS A 277 -9.55 -13.22 0.74
C CYS A 277 -8.35 -12.71 -0.11
N VAL A 278 -8.58 -12.01 -1.24
CA VAL A 278 -7.51 -11.52 -2.12
C VAL A 278 -7.21 -10.04 -1.89
N MET A 279 -5.93 -9.67 -1.80
CA MET A 279 -5.51 -8.27 -1.90
C MET A 279 -5.47 -7.87 -3.38
N GLY A 280 -6.52 -7.23 -3.88
CA GLY A 280 -6.52 -6.55 -5.17
C GLY A 280 -5.62 -5.30 -5.14
N VAL A 281 -4.68 -5.19 -6.08
CA VAL A 281 -3.64 -4.17 -6.09
C VAL A 281 -3.73 -3.25 -7.31
N SER A 282 -3.88 -1.94 -7.06
CA SER A 282 -3.82 -0.91 -8.10
C SER A 282 -2.39 -0.38 -8.32
N SER A 283 -2.16 0.19 -9.51
CA SER A 283 -0.87 0.71 -9.96
C SER A 283 -0.74 2.21 -9.68
N THR A 284 0.35 2.63 -9.04
CA THR A 284 0.69 4.05 -8.86
C THR A 284 2.00 4.40 -9.56
N ASP A 285 2.14 5.67 -9.93
CA ASP A 285 3.36 6.20 -10.51
C ASP A 285 4.38 6.69 -9.44
N GLN A 286 5.44 7.34 -9.91
CA GLN A 286 6.51 7.89 -9.07
C GLN A 286 6.07 9.07 -8.19
N ASP A 287 4.99 9.76 -8.56
CA ASP A 287 4.49 10.98 -7.93
C ASP A 287 3.30 10.70 -6.98
N ASP A 288 2.95 9.42 -6.78
CA ASP A 288 1.82 8.91 -6.00
C ASP A 288 0.42 9.16 -6.61
N GLU A 289 0.38 9.42 -7.92
CA GLU A 289 -0.86 9.44 -8.69
C GLU A 289 -1.21 8.01 -9.16
N LEU A 290 -2.51 7.75 -9.40
CA LEU A 290 -2.95 6.49 -9.99
C LEU A 290 -2.45 6.40 -11.43
N ASP A 291 -1.89 5.26 -11.81
CA ASP A 291 -1.59 4.93 -13.20
C ASP A 291 -2.85 5.04 -14.05
N TYR A 292 -2.78 5.77 -15.17
CA TYR A 292 -3.93 6.08 -16.01
C TYR A 292 -4.66 4.84 -16.55
N ALA A 293 -3.97 3.70 -16.65
CA ALA A 293 -4.55 2.43 -17.08
C ALA A 293 -5.12 1.60 -15.92
N SER A 294 -4.75 1.87 -14.67
CA SER A 294 -5.16 1.05 -13.52
C SER A 294 -6.67 1.06 -13.33
N ASN A 295 -7.24 -0.13 -13.14
CA ASN A 295 -8.56 -0.25 -12.53
C ASN A 295 -8.54 0.29 -11.09
N PHE A 296 -9.71 0.71 -10.63
CA PHE A 296 -9.96 1.33 -9.33
C PHE A 296 -11.31 0.85 -8.75
N GLY A 297 -11.73 1.38 -7.60
CA GLY A 297 -13.02 1.11 -6.99
C GLY A 297 -13.05 -0.12 -6.09
N GLN A 298 -14.14 -0.90 -6.17
CA GLN A 298 -14.52 -1.83 -5.09
C GLN A 298 -13.68 -3.11 -4.98
N ALA A 299 -12.79 -3.37 -5.95
CA ALA A 299 -11.82 -4.47 -5.91
C ALA A 299 -10.48 -4.08 -5.26
N ILE A 300 -10.23 -2.79 -4.97
CA ILE A 300 -8.90 -2.33 -4.53
C ILE A 300 -8.76 -2.43 -3.02
N PHE A 301 -7.78 -3.20 -2.57
CA PHE A 301 -7.37 -3.29 -1.17
C PHE A 301 -6.16 -2.42 -0.84
N LEU A 302 -5.21 -2.28 -1.77
CA LEU A 302 -3.94 -1.58 -1.61
C LEU A 302 -3.44 -1.04 -2.97
N GLY A 303 -2.64 0.02 -2.97
CA GLY A 303 -1.86 0.44 -4.14
C GLY A 303 -0.39 0.03 -4.03
N ALA A 304 0.32 -0.04 -5.16
CA ALA A 304 1.78 -0.14 -5.18
C ALA A 304 2.36 0.51 -6.45
N PRO A 305 3.66 0.87 -6.45
CA PRO A 305 4.36 1.26 -7.67
C PRO A 305 4.10 0.26 -8.80
N GLY A 306 3.68 0.75 -9.96
CA GLY A 306 3.38 -0.06 -11.13
C GLY A 306 3.73 0.56 -12.46
N VAL A 307 4.28 1.79 -12.51
CA VAL A 307 4.67 2.49 -13.74
C VAL A 307 6.19 2.53 -13.91
N ASN A 308 6.70 2.13 -15.08
CA ASN A 308 8.11 2.14 -15.46
C ASN A 308 9.01 1.50 -14.38
N LEU A 309 8.74 0.24 -14.09
CA LEU A 309 9.53 -0.61 -13.20
C LEU A 309 10.61 -1.33 -14.01
N TYR A 310 11.86 -0.92 -13.83
CA TYR A 310 13.00 -1.58 -14.45
C TYR A 310 13.21 -2.99 -13.85
N THR A 311 13.04 -4.03 -14.66
CA THR A 311 13.06 -5.44 -14.23
C THR A 311 13.63 -6.39 -15.30
N THR A 312 13.79 -7.66 -14.95
CA THR A 312 14.35 -8.76 -15.77
C THR A 312 13.46 -9.14 -16.96
N ARG A 313 14.04 -9.52 -18.09
CA ARG A 313 13.33 -9.93 -19.32
C ARG A 313 13.68 -11.36 -19.74
N VAL A 314 12.79 -11.99 -20.51
CA VAL A 314 12.89 -13.41 -20.89
C VAL A 314 14.16 -13.77 -21.67
N ASP A 315 14.69 -12.83 -22.45
CA ASP A 315 15.91 -12.95 -23.24
C ASP A 315 17.22 -12.87 -22.42
N GLY A 316 17.11 -12.60 -21.11
CA GLY A 316 18.25 -12.39 -20.22
C GLY A 316 18.70 -10.93 -20.10
N THR A 317 17.92 -9.98 -20.62
CA THR A 317 18.17 -8.54 -20.50
C THR A 317 17.28 -7.90 -19.42
N TYR A 318 17.30 -6.57 -19.36
CA TYR A 318 16.50 -5.77 -18.43
C TYR A 318 15.76 -4.67 -19.18
N GLY A 319 14.61 -4.24 -18.67
CA GLY A 319 13.89 -3.10 -19.22
C GLY A 319 12.68 -2.71 -18.38
N ASP A 320 12.07 -1.58 -18.74
CA ASP A 320 10.87 -1.09 -18.08
C ASP A 320 9.66 -2.00 -18.33
N PHE A 321 8.80 -2.08 -17.32
CA PHE A 321 7.49 -2.73 -17.34
C PHE A 321 6.47 -1.85 -16.62
N SER A 322 5.23 -1.79 -17.11
CA SER A 322 4.14 -1.01 -16.51
C SER A 322 2.84 -1.81 -16.40
N GLY A 323 2.09 -1.62 -15.32
CA GLY A 323 0.74 -2.17 -15.10
C GLY A 323 0.50 -2.68 -13.67
N THR A 324 -0.76 -2.97 -13.36
CA THR A 324 -1.19 -3.50 -12.04
C THR A 324 -0.57 -4.86 -11.70
N SER A 325 -0.17 -5.64 -12.70
CA SER A 325 0.65 -6.86 -12.57
C SER A 325 1.93 -6.61 -11.78
N ALA A 326 2.65 -5.55 -12.14
CA ALA A 326 3.90 -5.17 -11.51
C ALA A 326 3.69 -4.63 -10.08
N ALA A 327 2.60 -3.90 -9.85
CA ALA A 327 2.17 -3.47 -8.52
C ALA A 327 1.85 -4.68 -7.61
N ALA A 328 1.14 -5.68 -8.12
CA ALA A 328 0.87 -6.93 -7.40
C ALA A 328 2.18 -7.71 -7.09
N ALA A 329 3.15 -7.73 -8.00
CA ALA A 329 4.47 -8.31 -7.76
C ALA A 329 5.24 -7.58 -6.63
N VAL A 330 5.16 -6.24 -6.54
CA VAL A 330 5.74 -5.47 -5.42
C VAL A 330 5.11 -5.86 -4.09
N VAL A 331 3.77 -5.97 -4.02
CA VAL A 331 3.06 -6.38 -2.81
C VAL A 331 3.37 -7.84 -2.44
N GLY A 332 3.47 -8.73 -3.42
CA GLY A 332 3.85 -10.13 -3.24
C GLY A 332 5.26 -10.29 -2.65
N GLY A 333 6.23 -9.52 -3.16
CA GLY A 333 7.58 -9.45 -2.60
C GLY A 333 7.59 -8.94 -1.15
N ALA A 334 6.83 -7.88 -0.86
CA ALA A 334 6.72 -7.33 0.50
C ALA A 334 6.08 -8.32 1.49
N ALA A 335 5.01 -9.02 1.09
CA ALA A 335 4.36 -10.06 1.87
C ALA A 335 5.31 -11.26 2.14
N GLY A 336 6.03 -11.70 1.10
CA GLY A 336 7.01 -12.79 1.21
C GLY A 336 8.16 -12.43 2.15
N PHE A 337 8.67 -11.20 2.08
CA PHE A 337 9.74 -10.75 2.96
C PHE A 337 9.29 -10.63 4.43
N LEU A 338 8.06 -10.14 4.69
CA LEU A 338 7.47 -10.15 6.04
C LEU A 338 7.43 -11.56 6.63
N LYS A 339 7.01 -12.55 5.84
CA LYS A 339 6.98 -13.96 6.26
C LYS A 339 8.38 -14.54 6.48
N ALA A 340 9.37 -14.20 5.65
CA ALA A 340 10.75 -14.65 5.84
C ALA A 340 11.40 -14.02 7.10
N VAL A 341 11.03 -12.78 7.43
CA VAL A 341 11.45 -12.08 8.66
C VAL A 341 10.81 -12.67 9.91
N ASP A 342 9.50 -12.92 9.90
CA ASP A 342 8.78 -13.58 10.99
C ASP A 342 7.90 -14.74 10.46
N PRO A 343 8.45 -15.97 10.40
CA PRO A 343 7.71 -17.15 9.95
C PRO A 343 6.48 -17.49 10.79
N SER A 344 6.33 -16.91 11.99
CA SER A 344 5.18 -17.15 12.87
C SER A 344 3.92 -16.37 12.48
N LEU A 345 4.03 -15.35 11.62
CA LEU A 345 2.89 -14.57 11.15
C LEU A 345 1.90 -15.41 10.34
N THR A 346 0.61 -15.22 10.61
CA THR A 346 -0.47 -15.71 9.76
C THR A 346 -0.65 -14.81 8.53
N ASN A 347 -1.31 -15.32 7.49
CA ASN A 347 -1.68 -14.52 6.31
C ASN A 347 -2.43 -13.24 6.69
N GLY A 348 -3.47 -13.35 7.51
CA GLY A 348 -4.23 -12.18 7.96
C GLY A 348 -3.38 -11.16 8.73
N GLN A 349 -2.35 -11.59 9.47
CA GLN A 349 -1.43 -10.67 10.13
C GLN A 349 -0.52 -9.93 9.15
N ILE A 350 -0.04 -10.60 8.10
CA ILE A 350 0.77 -9.99 7.03
C ILE A 350 -0.07 -8.96 6.28
N VAL A 351 -1.27 -9.33 5.83
CA VAL A 351 -2.25 -8.43 5.20
C VAL A 351 -2.52 -7.23 6.11
N GLY A 352 -2.78 -7.46 7.40
CA GLY A 352 -3.04 -6.39 8.36
C GLY A 352 -1.86 -5.43 8.55
N ARG A 353 -0.62 -5.92 8.56
CA ARG A 353 0.58 -5.07 8.64
C ARG A 353 0.77 -4.25 7.38
N LEU A 354 0.65 -4.84 6.20
CA LEU A 354 0.74 -4.12 4.92
C LEU A 354 -0.32 -3.00 4.85
N ALA A 355 -1.57 -3.29 5.20
CA ALA A 355 -2.67 -2.34 5.20
C ALA A 355 -2.46 -1.16 6.19
N ARG A 356 -2.19 -1.44 7.48
CA ARG A 356 -2.01 -0.40 8.51
C ARG A 356 -0.77 0.48 8.31
N SER A 357 0.22 -0.02 7.59
CA SER A 357 1.51 0.63 7.41
C SER A 357 1.68 1.36 6.06
N ALA A 358 0.71 1.23 5.16
CA ALA A 358 0.70 1.89 3.86
C ALA A 358 0.97 3.40 3.95
N ASP A 359 1.61 3.96 2.94
CA ASP A 359 1.79 5.40 2.76
C ASP A 359 0.61 6.02 2.01
N PRO A 360 0.33 7.33 2.23
CA PRO A 360 -0.59 8.06 1.39
C PRO A 360 -0.15 8.12 -0.09
N ALA A 361 -0.94 7.50 -0.97
CA ALA A 361 -1.01 7.74 -2.41
C ALA A 361 -2.49 7.76 -2.85
N GLY A 362 -2.84 8.45 -3.93
CA GLY A 362 -4.22 8.54 -4.47
C GLY A 362 -5.33 8.80 -3.45
N THR A 363 -6.54 8.38 -3.80
CA THR A 363 -7.72 8.28 -2.92
C THR A 363 -7.96 6.84 -2.47
N VAL A 364 -8.96 6.64 -1.59
CA VAL A 364 -9.39 5.30 -1.14
C VAL A 364 -10.00 4.48 -2.28
N GLU A 365 -10.71 5.10 -3.22
CA GLU A 365 -11.24 4.40 -4.40
C GLU A 365 -10.09 3.99 -5.34
N GLU A 366 -9.05 4.80 -5.46
CA GLU A 366 -7.91 4.54 -6.34
C GLU A 366 -6.89 3.54 -5.74
N THR A 367 -6.67 3.54 -4.41
CA THR A 367 -5.57 2.79 -3.77
C THR A 367 -5.96 2.03 -2.49
N GLY A 368 -7.24 2.00 -2.11
CA GLY A 368 -7.73 1.32 -0.92
C GLY A 368 -7.06 1.83 0.37
N ASN A 369 -6.22 1.00 0.98
CA ASN A 369 -5.45 1.35 2.17
C ASN A 369 -4.31 2.36 1.94
N GLY A 370 -3.95 2.64 0.68
CA GLY A 370 -2.80 3.46 0.27
C GLY A 370 -1.69 2.65 -0.38
N ARG A 371 -0.54 3.27 -0.65
CA ARG A 371 0.61 2.61 -1.28
C ARG A 371 1.38 1.75 -0.29
N VAL A 372 1.79 0.53 -0.67
CA VAL A 372 2.62 -0.33 0.19
C VAL A 372 3.93 0.36 0.65
N ASN A 373 4.28 0.20 1.93
CA ASN A 373 5.57 0.63 2.49
C ASN A 373 6.20 -0.52 3.31
N LEU A 374 7.29 -1.08 2.79
CA LEU A 374 7.98 -2.25 3.33
C LEU A 374 8.59 -1.98 4.70
N ALA A 375 9.26 -0.84 4.89
CA ALA A 375 9.89 -0.49 6.16
C ALA A 375 8.87 -0.29 7.28
N ARG A 376 7.76 0.40 6.99
CA ARG A 376 6.67 0.59 7.95
C ARG A 376 5.95 -0.72 8.24
N ALA A 377 5.78 -1.62 7.27
CA ALA A 377 5.19 -2.94 7.48
C ALA A 377 6.05 -3.85 8.38
N LEU A 378 7.38 -3.82 8.18
CA LEU A 378 8.35 -4.54 9.03
C LEU A 378 8.44 -3.96 10.45
N ALA A 379 8.17 -2.67 10.60
CA ALA A 379 8.11 -1.99 11.89
C ALA A 379 6.77 -2.17 12.63
N ASP A 380 5.67 -2.50 11.95
CA ASP A 380 4.39 -2.80 12.59
C ASP A 380 4.49 -4.13 13.37
N THR A 381 4.27 -4.07 14.68
CA THR A 381 4.20 -5.24 15.57
C THR A 381 2.77 -5.76 15.76
N GLY A 382 1.79 -5.17 15.08
CA GLY A 382 0.37 -5.54 15.16
C GLY A 382 0.13 -7.02 14.86
N THR A 383 -0.73 -7.62 15.68
CA THR A 383 -1.13 -9.04 15.61
C THR A 383 -2.57 -9.24 15.18
N GLU A 384 -3.33 -8.17 15.01
CA GLU A 384 -4.73 -8.24 14.57
C GLU A 384 -4.79 -8.66 13.10
N PRO A 385 -5.42 -9.81 12.80
CA PRO A 385 -5.52 -10.32 11.44
C PRO A 385 -6.58 -9.53 10.65
N ILE A 386 -6.33 -9.36 9.36
CA ILE A 386 -7.27 -8.78 8.41
C ILE A 386 -7.46 -9.73 7.24
N GLN A 387 -8.71 -10.01 6.91
CA GLN A 387 -9.10 -10.71 5.68
C GLN A 387 -9.65 -9.66 4.70
N PRO A 388 -9.14 -9.60 3.45
CA PRO A 388 -9.73 -8.76 2.43
C PRO A 388 -11.18 -9.18 2.14
N ALA A 389 -12.08 -8.20 2.04
CA ALA A 389 -13.51 -8.44 1.82
C ALA A 389 -13.85 -8.73 0.35
N GLY A 390 -13.00 -8.35 -0.59
CA GLY A 390 -13.33 -8.37 -2.02
C GLY A 390 -14.38 -7.33 -2.40
N ALA A 391 -14.97 -7.47 -3.58
CA ALA A 391 -16.08 -6.67 -4.06
C ALA A 391 -17.44 -7.34 -3.74
N PRO A 392 -18.46 -6.59 -3.29
CA PRO A 392 -18.44 -5.17 -2.96
C PRO A 392 -17.81 -4.91 -1.57
N GLY A 393 -16.77 -4.08 -1.51
CA GLY A 393 -16.23 -3.63 -0.22
C GLY A 393 -14.79 -3.11 -0.25
N GLY A 394 -13.88 -3.78 -0.97
CA GLY A 394 -12.46 -3.45 -1.12
C GLY A 394 -11.60 -3.49 0.16
N GLY A 395 -12.20 -3.33 1.33
CA GLY A 395 -11.52 -3.19 2.62
C GLY A 395 -11.33 -4.51 3.40
N PRO A 396 -11.25 -4.44 4.74
CA PRO A 396 -11.39 -3.24 5.56
C PRO A 396 -10.22 -2.26 5.38
N PHE A 397 -10.53 -0.97 5.29
CA PHE A 397 -9.54 0.10 5.19
C PHE A 397 -9.09 0.54 6.59
N VAL A 398 -7.83 0.23 6.91
CA VAL A 398 -7.19 0.42 8.23
C VAL A 398 -5.88 1.21 8.15
N GLY A 399 -5.43 1.59 6.94
CA GLY A 399 -4.24 2.40 6.73
C GLY A 399 -4.30 3.77 7.42
N PRO A 400 -3.17 4.51 7.46
CA PRO A 400 -3.11 5.84 8.09
C PRO A 400 -3.93 6.91 7.36
N TYR A 401 -4.63 6.53 6.29
CA TYR A 401 -5.72 7.31 5.69
C TYR A 401 -6.93 7.50 6.61
N VAL A 402 -7.08 6.69 7.66
CA VAL A 402 -7.70 7.22 8.89
C VAL A 402 -6.65 8.09 9.58
N ALA A 403 -6.66 9.39 9.25
CA ALA A 403 -5.71 10.32 9.82
C ALA A 403 -5.70 10.22 11.36
N ALA A 404 -4.51 10.03 11.95
CA ALA A 404 -4.34 9.81 13.38
C ALA A 404 -5.19 10.80 14.20
N ASN A 405 -6.24 10.26 14.83
CA ASN A 405 -7.32 10.99 15.46
C ASN A 405 -6.79 12.11 16.37
N LYS A 406 -7.07 13.36 16.01
CA LYS A 406 -6.59 14.51 16.78
C LYS A 406 -7.51 14.71 17.97
N SER A 407 -7.07 14.25 19.14
CA SER A 407 -7.73 14.55 20.40
C SER A 407 -7.58 16.04 20.72
N MET A 408 -8.70 16.74 20.84
CA MET A 408 -8.76 18.08 21.42
C MET A 408 -9.26 17.94 22.85
N THR A 409 -8.40 18.23 23.83
CA THR A 409 -8.81 18.32 25.24
C THR A 409 -9.04 19.77 25.66
N ILE A 410 -10.23 20.01 26.21
CA ILE A 410 -10.67 21.28 26.80
C ILE A 410 -10.74 21.07 28.31
N THR A 411 -10.07 21.93 29.07
CA THR A 411 -10.11 21.88 30.53
C THR A 411 -10.81 23.11 31.07
N PHE A 412 -11.94 22.89 31.74
CA PHE A 412 -12.60 23.87 32.57
C PHE A 412 -11.92 23.84 33.96
N ALA A 413 -11.41 24.98 34.42
CA ALA A 413 -10.88 25.12 35.77
C ALA A 413 -11.90 25.86 36.65
N GLY A 414 -12.58 25.11 37.53
CA GLY A 414 -13.64 25.60 38.42
C GLY A 414 -14.68 24.51 38.66
N SER A 415 -15.41 24.57 39.78
CA SER A 415 -16.40 23.56 40.18
C SER A 415 -17.73 23.60 39.40
N GLY A 416 -17.92 24.56 38.49
CA GLY A 416 -19.20 24.77 37.81
C GLY A 416 -19.56 23.73 36.74
N GLY A 417 -18.57 23.13 36.08
CA GLY A 417 -18.77 22.31 34.88
C GLY A 417 -19.29 23.09 33.66
N GLY A 418 -19.37 22.40 32.52
CA GLY A 418 -19.83 23.00 31.25
C GLY A 418 -20.16 21.95 30.19
N SER A 419 -20.93 22.32 29.18
CA SER A 419 -21.30 21.43 28.08
C SER A 419 -20.51 21.74 26.81
N ILE A 420 -20.19 20.69 26.05
CA ILE A 420 -19.53 20.78 24.75
C ILE A 420 -20.47 20.13 23.73
N SER A 421 -20.79 20.85 22.66
CA SER A 421 -21.60 20.34 21.56
C SER A 421 -20.96 20.66 20.21
N PHE A 422 -21.08 19.71 19.27
CA PHE A 422 -20.57 19.82 17.91
C PHE A 422 -21.75 19.74 16.94
N SER A 423 -21.74 20.55 15.87
CA SER A 423 -22.81 20.56 14.88
C SER A 423 -22.24 20.78 13.48
N GLY A 424 -22.53 19.86 12.54
CA GLY A 424 -22.20 20.05 11.11
C GLY A 424 -21.84 18.84 10.22
N VAL A 425 -22.10 17.57 10.57
CA VAL A 425 -21.62 16.41 9.77
C VAL A 425 -22.73 15.40 9.43
N THR A 426 -22.61 14.76 8.26
CA THR A 426 -23.33 13.53 7.86
C THR A 426 -22.40 12.66 6.97
N PRO A 427 -22.33 11.33 7.11
CA PRO A 427 -22.71 10.50 8.27
C PRO A 427 -21.63 9.48 8.73
N ASP A 428 -21.42 9.41 10.05
CA ASP A 428 -21.29 8.16 10.84
C ASP A 428 -21.67 8.54 12.30
N PRO A 429 -22.07 7.63 13.22
CA PRO A 429 -22.95 7.98 14.34
C PRO A 429 -22.35 8.95 15.37
N GLN A 430 -23.24 9.73 15.98
CA GLN A 430 -22.90 10.74 16.98
C GLN A 430 -22.33 10.13 18.27
N PRO A 431 -21.26 10.69 18.86
CA PRO A 431 -21.03 10.57 20.30
C PRO A 431 -22.00 11.51 21.04
N THR A 432 -22.82 10.96 21.93
CA THR A 432 -23.57 11.75 22.92
C THR A 432 -22.60 12.35 23.95
N VAL A 433 -22.76 13.64 24.28
CA VAL A 433 -21.83 14.35 25.18
C VAL A 433 -22.54 14.87 26.43
N ASN A 434 -22.08 14.39 27.59
CA ASN A 434 -22.59 14.74 28.93
C ASN A 434 -21.95 16.07 29.42
N PRO A 435 -22.61 16.92 30.24
CA PRO A 435 -21.94 17.98 31.01
C PRO A 435 -20.62 17.55 31.67
N CYS A 436 -19.55 18.22 31.27
CA CYS A 436 -18.17 18.02 31.71
C CYS A 436 -17.89 18.80 33.00
N THR A 437 -17.55 18.14 34.10
CA THR A 437 -17.12 18.78 35.36
C THR A 437 -15.61 19.08 35.43
N GLY A 438 -14.84 18.80 34.37
CA GLY A 438 -13.38 18.95 34.38
C GLY A 438 -12.73 18.94 32.99
N THR A 439 -11.83 17.98 32.75
CA THR A 439 -11.13 17.85 31.45
C THR A 439 -11.93 16.94 30.52
N CYS A 440 -12.36 17.46 29.38
CA CYS A 440 -13.05 16.68 28.36
C CYS A 440 -12.24 16.60 27.08
N SER A 441 -12.13 15.38 26.54
CA SER A 441 -11.42 15.07 25.30
C SER A 441 -12.44 14.70 24.24
N ASN A 442 -12.34 15.32 23.06
CA ASN A 442 -13.13 14.94 21.89
C ASN A 442 -12.20 14.63 20.71
N THR A 443 -12.58 13.65 19.90
CA THR A 443 -11.79 13.14 18.79
C THR A 443 -12.25 13.78 17.50
N LEU A 444 -11.36 14.54 16.86
CA LEU A 444 -11.64 15.18 15.58
C LEU A 444 -10.92 14.43 14.45
N ASN A 445 -11.67 14.06 13.42
CA ASN A 445 -11.09 13.69 12.13
C ASN A 445 -10.58 14.97 11.40
N ASN A 446 -9.64 14.82 10.46
CA ASN A 446 -9.08 15.98 9.75
C ASN A 446 -10.04 16.62 8.72
N ASN A 447 -11.20 16.00 8.47
CA ASN A 447 -12.11 16.38 7.37
C ASN A 447 -13.44 17.01 7.85
N ALA A 448 -13.70 17.10 9.17
CA ALA A 448 -14.91 17.74 9.68
C ALA A 448 -14.88 19.27 9.54
N VAL A 449 -15.94 19.82 8.93
CA VAL A 449 -16.28 21.25 9.00
C VAL A 449 -17.48 21.39 9.91
N GLY A 450 -17.36 22.11 11.02
CA GLY A 450 -18.43 22.21 12.00
C GLY A 450 -18.24 23.35 13.01
N THR A 451 -19.32 23.68 13.73
CA THR A 451 -19.27 24.69 14.80
C THR A 451 -19.21 23.99 16.16
N LEU A 452 -18.25 24.39 16.98
CA LEU A 452 -18.11 23.94 18.36
C LEU A 452 -18.74 24.98 19.29
N THR A 453 -19.76 24.57 20.05
CA THR A 453 -20.39 25.44 21.05
C THR A 453 -20.04 24.96 22.45
N VAL A 454 -19.58 25.88 23.30
CA VAL A 454 -19.11 25.58 24.66
C VAL A 454 -19.79 26.52 25.65
N SER A 455 -20.62 25.97 26.53
CA SER A 455 -21.27 26.71 27.61
C SER A 455 -20.58 26.39 28.93
N ALA A 456 -20.02 27.42 29.56
CA ALA A 456 -19.42 27.33 30.90
C ALA A 456 -20.42 27.82 31.96
N ASN A 457 -20.49 27.11 33.08
CA ASN A 457 -21.17 27.61 34.27
C ASN A 457 -20.28 28.62 35.03
N SER A 458 -20.91 29.43 35.88
CA SER A 458 -20.26 30.50 36.64
C SER A 458 -19.00 30.03 37.38
N GLY A 459 -17.92 30.81 37.28
CA GLY A 459 -16.62 30.51 37.91
C GLY A 459 -15.68 29.60 37.10
N SER A 460 -16.07 29.13 35.91
CA SER A 460 -15.20 28.32 35.05
C SER A 460 -14.16 29.18 34.31
N ILE A 461 -12.87 28.82 34.40
CA ILE A 461 -11.78 29.45 33.65
C ILE A 461 -11.32 28.50 32.53
N PHE A 462 -11.24 29.00 31.29
CA PHE A 462 -10.88 28.21 30.12
C PHE A 462 -9.36 28.08 29.90
N THR A 463 -8.89 26.86 29.63
CA THR A 463 -7.54 26.59 29.09
C THR A 463 -7.60 25.52 27.99
N GLY A 464 -6.75 25.62 26.96
CA GLY A 464 -6.88 24.79 25.76
C GLY A 464 -5.58 24.46 25.02
N TRP A 465 -5.61 23.27 24.41
CA TRP A 465 -4.62 22.62 23.53
C TRP A 465 -3.38 22.00 24.20
N ILE A 466 -3.40 20.66 24.28
CA ILE A 466 -2.25 19.79 24.54
C ILE A 466 -2.11 18.85 23.35
N ARG A 467 -0.98 18.92 22.62
CA ARG A 467 -0.64 17.93 21.58
C ARG A 467 0.15 16.77 22.19
N PRO A 468 0.10 15.56 21.61
CA PRO A 468 1.27 14.68 21.59
C PRO A 468 2.43 15.45 20.95
N VAL A 469 3.54 15.58 21.68
CA VAL A 469 4.62 16.53 21.39
C VAL A 469 5.18 16.47 19.98
N SER A 470 5.02 17.56 19.22
CA SER A 470 6.17 18.37 18.78
C SER A 470 5.76 19.81 18.45
N SER A 471 6.56 20.80 18.88
CA SER A 471 6.36 22.26 18.72
C SER A 471 5.17 22.90 19.48
N SER A 472 5.50 23.94 20.26
CA SER A 472 4.64 24.65 21.20
C SER A 472 3.94 25.89 20.61
N ALA A 473 2.64 26.03 20.86
CA ALA A 473 1.95 27.32 20.81
C ALA A 473 0.67 27.29 21.68
N THR A 474 0.75 27.86 22.89
CA THR A 474 -0.43 28.16 23.72
C THR A 474 -0.68 29.67 23.68
N THR A 475 -1.83 30.07 23.12
CA THR A 475 -2.27 31.47 23.10
C THR A 475 -3.56 31.55 23.91
N ASN A 476 -3.55 32.28 25.02
CA ASN A 476 -4.69 32.34 25.93
C ASN A 476 -5.78 33.28 25.38
N CYS A 477 -7.02 32.80 25.28
CA CYS A 477 -8.20 33.65 25.24
C CYS A 477 -8.58 34.06 26.66
N SER A 478 -8.70 35.36 26.96
CA SER A 478 -8.90 35.86 28.33
C SER A 478 -10.01 36.90 28.53
N ASP A 479 -10.69 37.35 27.45
CA ASP A 479 -11.51 38.56 27.49
C ASP A 479 -12.94 38.28 26.96
N GLU A 480 -13.95 38.47 27.81
CA GLU A 480 -15.33 37.93 27.72
C GLU A 480 -16.25 38.53 26.63
N THR A 481 -15.73 39.05 25.51
CA THR A 481 -16.56 39.78 24.53
C THR A 481 -16.21 39.53 23.05
N SER A 482 -15.40 38.51 22.73
CA SER A 482 -15.07 38.18 21.34
C SER A 482 -14.96 36.66 21.11
N PRO A 483 -15.52 36.12 20.01
CA PRO A 483 -15.38 34.72 19.68
C PRO A 483 -13.92 34.38 19.40
N CYS A 484 -13.47 33.22 19.87
CA CYS A 484 -12.11 32.74 19.63
C CYS A 484 -12.08 31.85 18.39
N THR A 485 -11.10 32.10 17.52
CA THR A 485 -10.83 31.32 16.31
C THR A 485 -9.55 30.51 16.48
N PHE A 486 -9.59 29.23 16.14
CA PHE A 486 -8.45 28.32 16.21
C PHE A 486 -8.19 27.72 14.83
N SER A 487 -7.00 27.95 14.26
CA SER A 487 -6.58 27.34 12.99
C SER A 487 -5.73 26.11 13.25
N LEU A 488 -6.05 25.01 12.59
CA LEU A 488 -5.29 23.76 12.67
C LEU A 488 -4.04 23.85 11.77
N GLY A 489 -2.87 23.50 12.30
CA GLY A 489 -1.61 23.61 11.57
C GLY A 489 -1.58 22.75 10.30
N ASN A 490 -1.37 23.42 9.15
CA ASN A 490 -1.34 22.95 7.76
C ASN A 490 -2.66 22.81 6.98
N SER A 491 -3.84 22.92 7.61
CA SER A 491 -5.14 22.82 6.92
C SER A 491 -5.80 24.18 6.71
N THR A 492 -6.51 24.36 5.59
CA THR A 492 -7.29 25.58 5.25
C THR A 492 -8.63 25.69 6.01
N LEU A 493 -8.66 25.25 7.28
CA LEU A 493 -9.87 25.10 8.09
C LEU A 493 -9.75 25.86 9.42
N ASP A 494 -10.72 26.72 9.69
CA ASP A 494 -10.84 27.52 10.92
C ASP A 494 -12.02 27.04 11.78
N LEU A 495 -11.78 26.79 13.06
CA LEU A 495 -12.81 26.51 14.08
C LEU A 495 -13.13 27.79 14.88
N THR A 496 -14.42 28.07 15.11
CA THR A 496 -14.89 29.25 15.84
C THR A 496 -15.74 28.85 17.06
N ALA A 497 -15.48 29.45 18.22
CA ALA A 497 -16.23 29.24 19.47
C ALA A 497 -16.85 30.55 20.00
N THR A 498 -18.01 30.44 20.68
CA THR A 498 -18.85 31.58 21.14
C THR A 498 -19.32 31.38 22.59
N PHE A 499 -19.50 32.46 23.37
CA PHE A 499 -19.84 32.45 24.81
C PHE A 499 -21.04 33.37 25.15
N ASP A 500 -21.77 33.12 26.24
CA ASP A 500 -22.98 33.88 26.68
C ASP A 500 -23.18 33.86 28.22
N LEU A 501 -23.42 35.01 28.89
CA LEU A 501 -23.63 35.18 30.35
C LEU A 501 -24.33 36.54 30.71
N ASP A 502 -25.26 36.58 31.70
CA ASP A 502 -25.91 37.80 32.28
C ASP A 502 -26.65 37.47 33.61
N SER A 503 -26.90 38.35 34.60
CA SER A 503 -26.14 39.45 35.26
C SER A 503 -26.88 39.92 36.56
N CYS A 504 -26.18 40.42 37.61
CA CYS A 504 -26.69 41.52 38.50
C CYS A 504 -25.69 42.03 39.60
N PRO A 505 -25.87 43.25 40.20
CA PRO A 505 -24.80 43.98 40.93
C PRO A 505 -25.08 44.51 42.38
N ASP A 506 -24.00 44.88 43.08
CA ASP A 506 -23.87 45.59 44.40
C ASP A 506 -24.15 47.13 44.30
N ALA A 507 -24.70 47.72 45.37
CA ALA A 507 -25.21 49.10 45.43
C ALA A 507 -24.47 50.08 46.37
N ASP A 508 -23.62 49.58 47.28
CA ASP A 508 -22.95 50.33 48.35
C ASP A 508 -21.42 50.36 48.14
N GLY A 509 -20.87 49.29 47.54
CA GLY A 509 -19.54 49.25 46.95
C GLY A 509 -18.43 48.73 47.87
N ASP A 510 -18.77 47.93 48.88
CA ASP A 510 -17.78 47.18 49.68
C ASP A 510 -17.46 45.78 49.12
N GLY A 511 -18.26 45.28 48.16
CA GLY A 511 -18.03 44.03 47.43
C GLY A 511 -19.00 42.89 47.74
N VAL A 512 -20.07 43.12 48.53
CA VAL A 512 -21.11 42.12 48.84
C VAL A 512 -22.51 42.65 48.46
N CYS A 513 -23.46 41.77 48.15
CA CYS A 513 -24.84 42.16 47.84
C CYS A 513 -25.68 42.44 49.11
N ASP A 514 -26.44 43.55 49.09
CA ASP A 514 -27.25 44.05 50.22
C ASP A 514 -28.63 43.37 50.40
N ASP A 515 -28.77 42.39 51.32
CA ASP A 515 -29.97 41.97 52.10
C ASP A 515 -29.58 40.77 53.05
N VAL A 516 -30.09 40.51 54.28
CA VAL A 516 -30.90 41.29 55.23
C VAL A 516 -30.77 40.74 56.70
N TYR A 517 -30.33 41.60 57.64
CA TYR A 517 -30.64 41.63 59.10
C TYR A 517 -30.11 40.62 60.18
N ILE A 518 -29.18 41.13 61.02
CA ILE A 518 -29.23 41.29 62.51
C ILE A 518 -29.41 40.06 63.46
N SER A 519 -28.45 39.85 64.40
CA SER A 519 -28.69 39.96 65.88
C SER A 519 -27.45 40.04 66.80
N PRO A 520 -27.56 40.59 68.04
CA PRO A 520 -26.39 41.00 68.86
C PRO A 520 -26.30 40.36 70.27
N GLY A 521 -25.11 39.92 70.69
CA GLY A 521 -24.87 39.55 72.11
C GLY A 521 -23.59 38.80 72.49
N GLY A 522 -22.87 38.21 71.53
CA GLY A 522 -21.61 37.46 71.77
C GLY A 522 -20.37 38.35 71.97
N ASP A 523 -19.27 37.71 72.38
CA ASP A 523 -17.92 38.30 72.42
C ASP A 523 -17.27 38.07 71.05
N ASP A 524 -17.07 39.13 70.27
CA ASP A 524 -16.62 39.13 68.87
C ASP A 524 -15.11 38.89 68.72
N THR A 525 -14.47 38.21 69.69
CA THR A 525 -13.01 38.05 69.78
C THR A 525 -12.52 36.63 70.05
N ILE A 526 -13.42 35.65 70.11
CA ILE A 526 -13.11 34.22 70.22
C ILE A 526 -13.78 33.51 69.05
N ASP A 527 -12.94 32.94 68.19
CA ASP A 527 -13.22 32.30 66.91
C ASP A 527 -12.17 31.17 66.80
N GLY A 528 -12.63 29.94 66.97
CA GLY A 528 -11.81 28.76 67.29
C GLY A 528 -11.16 28.10 66.07
N ASP A 529 -11.85 28.10 64.93
CA ASP A 529 -11.38 27.60 63.64
C ASP A 529 -10.91 28.72 62.68
N SER A 530 -11.13 29.98 63.06
CA SER A 530 -10.69 31.20 62.37
C SER A 530 -11.48 31.55 61.10
N ASP A 531 -12.77 31.23 61.06
CA ASP A 531 -13.66 31.47 59.93
C ASP A 531 -14.28 32.89 59.89
N GLY A 532 -14.27 33.61 61.02
CA GLY A 532 -14.84 34.95 61.20
C GLY A 532 -16.17 35.01 61.97
N VAL A 533 -16.75 33.88 62.35
CA VAL A 533 -17.92 33.74 63.23
C VAL A 533 -17.44 33.38 64.65
N PRO A 534 -17.84 34.12 65.69
CA PRO A 534 -17.41 33.79 67.05
C PRO A 534 -18.10 32.53 67.59
N ASP A 535 -17.37 31.62 68.25
CA ASP A 535 -17.82 30.30 68.79
C ASP A 535 -19.18 30.33 69.50
N ALA A 536 -19.54 31.47 70.11
CA ALA A 536 -20.77 31.66 70.87
C ALA A 536 -22.04 31.80 70.00
N CYS A 537 -21.86 31.91 68.68
CA CYS A 537 -22.88 32.10 67.64
C CYS A 537 -22.71 31.08 66.50
N ASP A 538 -21.88 30.05 66.72
CA ASP A 538 -21.39 29.12 65.72
C ASP A 538 -22.06 27.74 65.83
N ASN A 539 -22.58 27.21 64.70
CA ASN A 539 -23.19 25.89 64.59
C ASN A 539 -22.22 24.77 64.14
N CYS A 540 -20.97 25.08 63.76
CA CYS A 540 -19.86 24.11 63.67
C CYS A 540 -18.57 24.63 64.35
N PRO A 541 -18.49 24.77 65.70
CA PRO A 541 -17.39 25.42 66.45
C PRO A 541 -15.96 24.82 66.39
N ALA A 542 -15.67 24.03 65.37
CA ALA A 542 -14.38 23.40 65.10
C ALA A 542 -14.06 23.29 63.60
N ASP A 543 -15.02 23.59 62.71
CA ASP A 543 -14.99 23.30 61.28
C ASP A 543 -15.54 24.50 60.49
N ALA A 544 -14.62 25.39 60.12
CA ALA A 544 -14.86 26.71 59.53
C ALA A 544 -16.02 26.78 58.51
N ASN A 545 -17.13 27.41 58.92
CA ASN A 545 -18.39 27.43 58.19
C ASN A 545 -19.09 28.81 58.22
N ALA A 546 -18.36 29.89 57.95
CA ALA A 546 -18.75 31.28 58.21
C ALA A 546 -20.12 31.77 57.68
N GLY A 547 -20.76 31.00 56.79
CA GLY A 547 -22.15 31.22 56.36
C GLY A 547 -23.23 30.73 57.33
N GLN A 548 -22.87 29.90 58.33
CA GLN A 548 -23.75 29.36 59.37
C GLN A 548 -25.02 28.73 58.80
N VAL A 549 -24.84 28.00 57.68
CA VAL A 549 -25.94 27.34 56.98
C VAL A 549 -26.31 26.09 57.78
N ASP A 550 -27.60 25.98 58.05
CA ASP A 550 -28.30 24.91 58.77
C ASP A 550 -29.57 24.71 57.93
N ALA A 551 -29.43 23.93 56.86
CA ALA A 551 -30.40 23.87 55.77
C ALA A 551 -31.70 23.14 56.14
N ASP A 552 -31.65 22.24 57.12
CA ASP A 552 -32.77 21.46 57.63
C ASP A 552 -33.35 22.02 58.95
N GLY A 553 -32.57 22.78 59.72
CA GLY A 553 -32.98 23.51 60.92
C GLY A 553 -32.80 22.74 62.23
N ASP A 554 -31.86 21.79 62.27
CA ASP A 554 -31.59 20.88 63.39
C ASP A 554 -30.75 21.53 64.51
N GLY A 555 -29.82 22.42 64.14
CA GLY A 555 -28.93 23.15 65.05
C GLY A 555 -27.43 22.83 64.93
N TYR A 556 -27.03 21.89 64.09
CA TYR A 556 -25.69 21.81 63.50
C TYR A 556 -25.64 22.60 62.18
N GLY A 557 -24.47 22.72 61.57
CA GLY A 557 -24.35 23.35 60.25
C GLY A 557 -23.99 22.35 59.16
N ASP A 558 -24.39 22.61 57.93
CA ASP A 558 -24.19 21.75 56.72
C ASP A 558 -22.75 21.26 56.50
N VAL A 559 -21.76 21.88 57.16
CA VAL A 559 -20.32 21.54 57.08
C VAL A 559 -19.92 20.45 58.08
N CYS A 560 -20.66 20.31 59.17
CA CYS A 560 -20.46 19.30 60.22
C CYS A 560 -21.68 18.37 60.44
N ASP A 561 -22.77 18.57 59.71
CA ASP A 561 -23.93 17.69 59.57
C ASP A 561 -23.66 16.65 58.46
N ILE A 562 -23.65 15.38 58.84
CA ILE A 562 -23.42 14.24 57.94
C ILE A 562 -24.74 13.76 57.35
N CYS A 563 -25.87 13.90 58.06
CA CYS A 563 -27.19 13.42 57.64
C CYS A 563 -28.32 14.42 57.90
N PRO A 564 -28.54 15.36 56.96
CA PRO A 564 -29.57 16.38 57.05
C PRO A 564 -30.97 15.84 57.41
N GLY A 565 -31.51 16.29 58.54
CA GLY A 565 -32.80 15.89 59.09
C GLY A 565 -32.78 14.71 60.06
N ALA A 566 -31.61 14.14 60.33
CA ALA A 566 -31.41 12.97 61.20
C ALA A 566 -30.42 13.24 62.34
N ASN A 567 -29.96 12.20 63.03
CA ASN A 567 -29.05 12.34 64.17
C ASN A 567 -27.80 11.50 63.93
N ASP A 568 -26.73 12.15 63.49
CA ASP A 568 -25.40 11.60 63.17
C ASP A 568 -24.78 10.70 64.26
N ALA A 569 -25.26 10.80 65.50
CA ALA A 569 -24.81 9.94 66.60
C ALA A 569 -25.52 8.57 66.66
N VAL A 570 -26.36 8.23 65.67
CA VAL A 570 -27.06 6.94 65.56
C VAL A 570 -26.65 6.25 64.27
N ASP A 571 -25.88 5.20 64.44
CA ASP A 571 -25.35 4.29 63.43
C ASP A 571 -25.52 2.88 64.04
N SER A 572 -26.48 2.12 63.52
CA SER A 572 -27.05 0.93 64.15
C SER A 572 -26.34 -0.38 63.78
N ASP A 573 -25.74 -0.47 62.61
CA ASP A 573 -24.95 -1.61 62.11
C ASP A 573 -23.44 -1.35 62.11
N SER A 574 -23.01 -0.09 62.30
CA SER A 574 -21.63 0.34 62.50
C SER A 574 -20.75 0.31 61.25
N ASP A 575 -21.32 0.62 60.09
CA ASP A 575 -20.58 0.78 58.83
C ASP A 575 -19.92 2.16 58.68
N GLY A 576 -20.44 3.18 59.37
CA GLY A 576 -19.98 4.57 59.37
C GLY A 576 -20.93 5.57 58.70
N VAL A 577 -22.07 5.13 58.18
CA VAL A 577 -23.19 5.95 57.69
C VAL A 577 -24.26 6.02 58.79
N PRO A 578 -24.69 7.22 59.23
CA PRO A 578 -25.78 7.30 60.21
C PRO A 578 -27.13 6.78 59.66
N ASP A 579 -27.97 6.19 60.51
CA ASP A 579 -29.29 5.58 60.23
C ASP A 579 -30.27 6.47 59.40
N GLY A 580 -29.98 7.77 59.26
CA GLY A 580 -30.77 8.73 58.48
C GLY A 580 -30.35 8.90 57.03
N CYS A 581 -29.11 8.53 56.68
CA CYS A 581 -28.58 8.50 55.31
C CYS A 581 -28.50 7.09 54.72
N ASP A 582 -28.55 6.08 55.58
CA ASP A 582 -28.52 4.65 55.27
C ASP A 582 -29.41 4.32 54.06
N VAL A 583 -28.77 3.97 52.94
CA VAL A 583 -29.42 3.66 51.66
C VAL A 583 -30.22 2.36 51.81
N CYS A 584 -29.70 1.39 52.56
CA CYS A 584 -30.24 0.05 52.65
C CYS A 584 -30.56 -0.46 54.07
N ALA A 585 -31.01 0.45 54.95
CA ALA A 585 -31.69 0.25 56.23
C ALA A 585 -31.24 -0.97 57.08
N GLY A 586 -30.06 -0.88 57.68
CA GLY A 586 -29.49 -1.88 58.58
C GLY A 586 -28.65 -2.96 57.89
N PHE A 587 -28.07 -2.61 56.74
CA PHE A 587 -27.08 -3.37 56.00
C PHE A 587 -25.95 -2.43 55.56
N ASP A 588 -24.71 -2.92 55.58
CA ASP A 588 -23.48 -2.19 55.25
C ASP A 588 -23.53 -1.55 53.84
N ASP A 589 -23.69 -0.23 53.77
CA ASP A 589 -23.82 0.54 52.51
C ASP A 589 -22.50 0.54 51.70
N ALA A 590 -21.37 0.21 52.33
CA ALA A 590 -20.09 0.04 51.64
C ALA A 590 -19.89 -1.40 51.11
N ALA A 591 -20.81 -2.32 51.39
CA ALA A 591 -20.82 -3.66 50.83
C ALA A 591 -21.61 -3.68 49.52
N ASP A 592 -20.92 -3.36 48.43
CA ASP A 592 -21.31 -3.53 47.03
C ASP A 592 -20.35 -4.59 46.41
N ALA A 593 -20.88 -5.63 45.77
CA ALA A 593 -20.12 -6.85 45.42
C ALA A 593 -19.76 -6.95 43.93
N ASP A 594 -20.56 -6.35 43.07
CA ASP A 594 -20.42 -6.28 41.61
C ASP A 594 -20.06 -4.86 41.13
N GLY A 595 -20.38 -3.83 41.91
CA GLY A 595 -19.92 -2.46 41.73
C GLY A 595 -20.91 -1.54 41.01
N ASP A 596 -22.21 -1.85 41.06
CA ASP A 596 -23.27 -1.10 40.38
C ASP A 596 -23.71 0.17 41.13
N GLY A 597 -23.45 0.24 42.44
CA GLY A 597 -23.86 1.32 43.34
C GLY A 597 -25.10 1.01 44.20
N VAL A 598 -25.61 -0.22 44.19
CA VAL A 598 -26.68 -0.71 45.07
C VAL A 598 -26.09 -1.69 46.10
N PRO A 599 -26.20 -1.41 47.42
CA PRO A 599 -25.67 -2.31 48.44
C PRO A 599 -26.26 -3.74 48.41
N ASN A 600 -25.45 -4.74 48.76
CA ASN A 600 -25.82 -6.17 48.81
C ASN A 600 -27.05 -6.49 49.72
N GLY A 601 -27.46 -5.55 50.58
CA GLY A 601 -28.63 -5.69 51.45
C GLY A 601 -29.98 -5.45 50.76
N CYS A 602 -29.95 -4.79 49.60
CA CYS A 602 -31.11 -4.30 48.86
C CYS A 602 -31.08 -4.65 47.36
N ASP A 603 -29.91 -5.02 46.82
CA ASP A 603 -29.68 -5.74 45.57
C ASP A 603 -30.79 -6.78 45.26
N ILE A 604 -31.52 -6.53 44.17
CA ILE A 604 -32.58 -7.37 43.59
C ILE A 604 -31.97 -8.33 42.55
N CYS A 605 -30.95 -7.89 41.81
CA CYS A 605 -30.47 -8.47 40.56
C CYS A 605 -28.97 -8.85 40.55
N ALA A 606 -28.47 -9.41 41.65
CA ALA A 606 -27.07 -9.76 41.91
C ALA A 606 -26.19 -10.08 40.67
N GLY A 607 -25.30 -9.14 40.34
CA GLY A 607 -24.41 -9.14 39.19
C GLY A 607 -24.72 -8.05 38.15
N PHE A 608 -25.80 -7.27 38.32
CA PHE A 608 -26.35 -6.36 37.32
C PHE A 608 -26.96 -5.10 37.94
N ASP A 609 -26.99 -4.00 37.17
CA ASP A 609 -27.43 -2.66 37.62
C ASP A 609 -28.94 -2.62 37.91
N ASP A 610 -29.27 -2.57 39.20
CA ASP A 610 -30.63 -2.56 39.75
C ASP A 610 -31.45 -1.30 39.35
N ALA A 611 -30.79 -0.23 38.86
CA ALA A 611 -31.45 1.01 38.45
C ALA A 611 -31.90 1.01 36.97
N ILE A 612 -31.55 -0.02 36.20
CA ILE A 612 -31.97 -0.18 34.80
C ILE A 612 -33.16 -1.14 34.74
N ASP A 613 -34.36 -0.57 34.60
CA ASP A 613 -35.63 -1.25 34.36
C ASP A 613 -36.25 -0.56 33.12
N THR A 614 -36.05 -1.17 31.95
CA THR A 614 -36.35 -0.58 30.63
C THR A 614 -37.84 -0.51 30.34
N ASP A 615 -38.64 -1.45 30.85
CA ASP A 615 -40.09 -1.51 30.60
C ASP A 615 -40.97 -1.02 31.76
N GLY A 616 -40.38 -0.85 32.95
CA GLY A 616 -40.97 -0.26 34.14
C GLY A 616 -41.81 -1.21 34.98
N ASP A 617 -41.54 -2.52 34.93
CA ASP A 617 -42.32 -3.54 35.64
C ASP A 617 -41.88 -3.80 37.09
N GLY A 618 -40.66 -3.40 37.44
CA GLY A 618 -40.03 -3.60 38.75
C GLY A 618 -39.05 -4.78 38.84
N VAL A 619 -38.63 -5.37 37.71
CA VAL A 619 -37.51 -6.31 37.60
C VAL A 619 -36.40 -5.65 36.76
N PRO A 620 -35.15 -5.56 37.26
CA PRO A 620 -34.06 -4.96 36.48
C PRO A 620 -33.64 -5.79 35.26
N ASP A 621 -33.22 -5.11 34.18
CA ASP A 621 -32.88 -5.67 32.87
C ASP A 621 -31.92 -6.87 32.91
N GLY A 622 -31.03 -6.94 33.91
CA GLY A 622 -30.05 -8.01 34.07
C GLY A 622 -30.61 -9.37 34.51
N CYS A 623 -31.84 -9.40 35.02
CA CYS A 623 -32.55 -10.59 35.47
C CYS A 623 -34.01 -10.62 34.99
N ASP A 624 -34.34 -9.77 34.02
CA ASP A 624 -35.62 -9.76 33.33
C ASP A 624 -35.56 -10.63 32.06
N ASN A 625 -36.40 -11.68 32.03
CA ASN A 625 -36.55 -12.57 30.89
C ASN A 625 -37.37 -11.98 29.71
N CYS A 626 -37.83 -10.73 29.81
CA CYS A 626 -38.42 -9.96 28.71
C CYS A 626 -38.15 -8.44 28.81
N VAL A 627 -36.89 -8.00 28.89
CA VAL A 627 -36.33 -6.60 28.99
C VAL A 627 -37.11 -5.41 28.34
N SER A 628 -38.05 -5.66 27.43
CA SER A 628 -38.88 -4.62 26.77
C SER A 628 -40.40 -4.82 26.88
N ILE A 629 -40.88 -5.85 27.60
CA ILE A 629 -42.30 -6.24 27.67
C ILE A 629 -42.70 -6.73 29.08
N SER A 630 -43.22 -5.79 29.86
CA SER A 630 -43.61 -5.93 31.27
C SER A 630 -44.24 -7.29 31.63
N ASN A 631 -43.49 -8.04 32.44
CA ASN A 631 -43.67 -9.45 32.79
C ASN A 631 -43.37 -9.76 34.29
N PRO A 632 -43.96 -9.08 35.32
CA PRO A 632 -43.43 -9.10 36.71
C PRO A 632 -43.44 -10.44 37.46
N GLY A 633 -43.92 -11.50 36.80
CA GLY A 633 -43.90 -12.86 37.28
C GLY A 633 -42.67 -13.66 36.85
N GLN A 634 -41.86 -13.17 35.89
CA GLN A 634 -40.64 -13.80 35.38
C GLN A 634 -40.85 -15.30 35.13
N VAL A 635 -41.87 -15.60 34.30
CA VAL A 635 -42.33 -16.97 34.02
C VAL A 635 -41.74 -17.41 32.69
N ASP A 636 -40.77 -18.30 32.80
CA ASP A 636 -40.20 -19.16 31.76
C ASP A 636 -40.70 -20.60 32.07
N ALA A 637 -41.40 -21.23 31.12
CA ALA A 637 -42.00 -22.55 31.32
C ALA A 637 -41.18 -23.73 30.79
N ASP A 638 -40.19 -23.52 29.92
CA ASP A 638 -39.40 -24.58 29.30
C ASP A 638 -37.88 -24.51 29.53
N GLY A 639 -37.37 -23.37 29.96
CA GLY A 639 -36.04 -23.16 30.52
C GLY A 639 -35.03 -22.55 29.55
N ASP A 640 -35.45 -21.65 28.67
CA ASP A 640 -34.59 -20.98 27.68
C ASP A 640 -34.17 -19.53 28.05
N ASP A 641 -34.52 -19.09 29.25
CA ASP A 641 -34.28 -17.75 29.79
C ASP A 641 -35.08 -16.62 29.09
N TYR A 642 -36.12 -16.94 28.29
CA TYR A 642 -37.13 -15.98 27.80
C TYR A 642 -38.48 -16.15 28.52
N GLY A 643 -39.24 -15.07 28.66
CA GLY A 643 -40.53 -15.08 29.33
C GLY A 643 -41.72 -15.21 28.39
N ALA A 644 -42.81 -15.80 28.90
CA ALA A 644 -44.11 -15.95 28.22
C ALA A 644 -44.80 -14.65 27.73
N ALA A 645 -44.18 -13.48 27.93
CA ALA A 645 -44.64 -12.18 27.44
C ALA A 645 -43.95 -11.75 26.13
N CYS A 646 -42.74 -12.25 25.88
CA CYS A 646 -41.92 -11.97 24.69
C CYS A 646 -41.66 -13.23 23.85
N ASP A 647 -41.68 -14.41 24.46
CA ASP A 647 -41.71 -15.68 23.76
C ASP A 647 -43.11 -15.97 23.17
N CYS A 648 -43.14 -16.23 21.87
CA CYS A 648 -44.32 -16.59 21.10
C CYS A 648 -44.77 -18.06 21.30
N ASN A 649 -43.94 -18.92 21.91
CA ASN A 649 -44.24 -20.32 22.22
C ASN A 649 -43.52 -20.86 23.49
N ASP A 650 -43.93 -20.35 24.67
CA ASP A 650 -43.55 -20.73 26.07
C ASP A 650 -43.86 -22.20 26.43
N SER A 651 -43.35 -23.11 25.61
CA SER A 651 -43.39 -24.56 25.71
C SER A 651 -42.39 -25.26 24.76
N ASN A 652 -41.63 -24.50 23.97
CA ASN A 652 -40.59 -24.95 23.07
C ASN A 652 -39.39 -23.98 23.02
N ALA A 653 -38.42 -24.20 23.93
CA ALA A 653 -37.05 -23.64 24.06
C ALA A 653 -36.13 -23.57 22.79
N SER A 654 -36.71 -23.58 21.60
CA SER A 654 -36.06 -23.33 20.30
C SER A 654 -36.81 -22.25 19.50
N VAL A 655 -37.89 -21.72 20.06
CA VAL A 655 -38.71 -20.61 19.54
C VAL A 655 -38.68 -19.55 20.62
N HIS A 656 -38.01 -18.44 20.36
CA HIS A 656 -37.83 -17.33 21.28
C HIS A 656 -37.27 -16.11 20.53
N PRO A 657 -37.38 -14.89 21.08
CA PRO A 657 -36.74 -13.69 20.53
C PRO A 657 -35.28 -13.91 20.14
N GLY A 658 -34.98 -13.80 18.84
CA GLY A 658 -33.62 -13.94 18.32
C GLY A 658 -33.09 -15.37 18.12
N ALA A 659 -33.96 -16.39 18.11
CA ALA A 659 -33.60 -17.72 17.61
C ALA A 659 -33.20 -17.69 16.11
N ILE A 660 -32.65 -18.79 15.59
CA ILE A 660 -32.32 -18.94 14.17
C ILE A 660 -33.55 -19.49 13.43
N GLU A 661 -33.98 -18.80 12.39
CA GLU A 661 -35.15 -19.19 11.60
C GLU A 661 -34.95 -20.48 10.79
N ILE A 662 -35.97 -21.34 10.77
CA ILE A 662 -35.96 -22.59 9.99
C ILE A 662 -36.81 -22.38 8.73
N ILE A 663 -36.17 -21.82 7.70
CA ILE A 663 -36.81 -21.38 6.45
C ILE A 663 -37.80 -22.42 5.90
N GLY A 664 -39.07 -22.01 5.79
CA GLY A 664 -40.14 -22.70 5.10
C GLY A 664 -40.73 -23.87 5.89
N ASP A 665 -40.67 -23.85 7.22
CA ASP A 665 -41.26 -24.86 8.10
C ASP A 665 -42.60 -24.40 8.75
N GLY A 666 -42.90 -23.11 8.68
CA GLY A 666 -44.16 -22.50 9.13
C GLY A 666 -44.18 -22.20 10.64
N ILE A 667 -43.02 -21.99 11.25
CA ILE A 667 -42.86 -21.63 12.65
C ILE A 667 -41.98 -20.38 12.73
N ASP A 668 -42.59 -19.23 13.05
CA ASP A 668 -41.89 -18.03 13.51
C ASP A 668 -41.06 -18.40 14.75
N SER A 669 -39.78 -18.71 14.54
CA SER A 669 -38.87 -19.20 15.56
C SER A 669 -38.23 -18.04 16.30
N ASN A 670 -37.96 -16.94 15.62
CA ASN A 670 -37.31 -15.77 16.19
C ASN A 670 -38.29 -14.79 16.89
N CYS A 671 -39.60 -15.03 16.80
CA CYS A 671 -40.71 -14.23 17.33
C CYS A 671 -40.81 -12.79 16.79
N ASP A 672 -40.34 -12.50 15.57
CA ASP A 672 -40.47 -11.18 14.91
C ASP A 672 -41.87 -10.92 14.31
N GLY A 673 -42.71 -11.96 14.23
CA GLY A 673 -44.05 -11.89 13.67
C GLY A 673 -44.14 -12.24 12.19
N THR A 674 -43.08 -12.76 11.59
CA THR A 674 -43.03 -13.29 10.22
C THR A 674 -42.32 -14.64 10.16
N GLU A 675 -42.52 -15.38 9.06
CA GLU A 675 -41.75 -16.59 8.73
C GLU A 675 -40.90 -16.29 7.49
N LEU A 676 -39.74 -16.92 7.37
CA LEU A 676 -38.97 -16.94 6.12
C LEU A 676 -39.39 -18.12 5.26
N CYS A 677 -40.06 -17.86 4.15
CA CYS A 677 -40.41 -18.86 3.14
C CYS A 677 -39.39 -18.85 2.00
N TYR A 678 -39.41 -19.87 1.14
CA TYR A 678 -38.69 -19.82 -0.14
C TYR A 678 -39.51 -19.07 -1.19
N VAL A 679 -38.87 -18.69 -2.30
CA VAL A 679 -39.54 -18.03 -3.44
C VAL A 679 -39.98 -19.06 -4.48
N ASP A 680 -41.22 -18.88 -4.97
CA ASP A 680 -41.84 -19.47 -6.17
C ASP A 680 -42.70 -18.36 -6.80
N ALA A 681 -42.07 -17.47 -7.57
CA ALA A 681 -42.62 -16.17 -7.96
C ALA A 681 -43.54 -16.20 -9.20
N ASP A 682 -43.68 -17.35 -9.87
CA ASP A 682 -44.65 -17.57 -10.93
C ASP A 682 -45.74 -18.63 -10.63
N ASP A 683 -45.73 -19.17 -9.41
CA ASP A 683 -46.68 -20.12 -8.83
C ASP A 683 -46.73 -21.50 -9.53
N ASP A 684 -45.59 -22.02 -10.03
CA ASP A 684 -45.54 -23.30 -10.75
C ASP A 684 -45.28 -24.53 -9.85
N GLY A 685 -44.81 -24.29 -8.63
CA GLY A 685 -44.54 -25.31 -7.61
C GLY A 685 -43.10 -25.78 -7.54
N PHE A 686 -42.14 -25.10 -8.18
CA PHE A 686 -40.71 -25.28 -7.96
C PHE A 686 -40.11 -24.07 -7.25
N ARG A 687 -39.25 -24.31 -6.25
CA ARG A 687 -38.69 -23.25 -5.41
C ARG A 687 -37.25 -22.90 -5.78
N LEU A 688 -36.92 -21.63 -5.62
CA LEU A 688 -35.55 -21.17 -5.46
C LEU A 688 -35.05 -21.38 -4.01
N GLU A 689 -33.73 -21.27 -3.81
CA GLU A 689 -33.12 -21.15 -2.47
C GLU A 689 -33.09 -19.68 -1.97
N MET A 690 -33.69 -18.74 -2.71
CA MET A 690 -33.97 -17.38 -2.25
C MET A 690 -35.16 -17.39 -1.28
N THR A 691 -35.20 -16.44 -0.35
CA THR A 691 -36.25 -16.34 0.68
C THR A 691 -37.09 -15.08 0.61
N VAL A 692 -38.37 -15.19 0.97
CA VAL A 692 -39.34 -14.10 1.15
C VAL A 692 -39.95 -14.17 2.55
N SER A 693 -40.29 -13.02 3.14
CA SER A 693 -40.91 -12.95 4.47
C SER A 693 -42.44 -13.01 4.36
N SER A 694 -43.03 -14.04 4.95
CA SER A 694 -44.47 -14.30 4.99
C SER A 694 -45.10 -13.77 6.28
N ALA A 695 -46.23 -13.07 6.13
CA ALA A 695 -46.87 -12.34 7.22
C ALA A 695 -47.97 -13.12 7.96
N ASP A 696 -48.36 -14.30 7.48
CA ASP A 696 -49.27 -15.22 8.17
C ASP A 696 -48.72 -16.65 8.36
N MET A 697 -47.42 -16.82 8.05
CA MET A 697 -46.57 -17.93 8.47
C MET A 697 -46.90 -19.30 7.86
N ASP A 698 -47.58 -19.36 6.72
CA ASP A 698 -47.97 -20.64 6.10
C ASP A 698 -47.22 -21.02 4.80
N CYS A 699 -46.44 -20.10 4.22
CA CYS A 699 -45.58 -20.31 3.05
C CYS A 699 -46.29 -20.95 1.85
N ILE A 700 -47.57 -20.63 1.65
CA ILE A 700 -48.39 -21.09 0.50
C ILE A 700 -49.14 -19.95 -0.20
N ASP A 701 -48.80 -18.71 0.11
CA ASP A 701 -49.29 -17.54 -0.63
C ASP A 701 -48.52 -17.39 -1.97
N SER A 702 -49.06 -16.61 -2.90
CA SER A 702 -48.46 -16.46 -4.24
C SER A 702 -47.11 -15.73 -4.15
N GLY A 703 -46.05 -16.34 -4.70
CA GLY A 703 -44.66 -15.92 -4.47
C GLY A 703 -43.93 -16.68 -3.36
N GLU A 704 -44.60 -17.54 -2.58
CA GLU A 704 -44.05 -18.24 -1.42
C GLU A 704 -44.09 -19.77 -1.59
N ALA A 705 -43.01 -20.43 -1.17
CA ALA A 705 -42.87 -21.88 -1.18
C ALA A 705 -42.33 -22.45 0.14
N THR A 706 -42.67 -23.70 0.42
CA THR A 706 -42.26 -24.42 1.64
C THR A 706 -40.94 -25.15 1.44
N ALA A 707 -40.29 -25.57 2.53
CA ALA A 707 -39.11 -26.44 2.47
C ALA A 707 -39.37 -27.82 1.84
N ALA A 708 -40.64 -28.19 1.64
CA ALA A 708 -41.04 -29.46 1.02
C ALA A 708 -41.14 -29.40 -0.50
N ASP A 709 -41.16 -28.20 -1.09
CA ASP A 709 -41.33 -28.03 -2.52
C ASP A 709 -40.03 -28.29 -3.30
N PRO A 710 -40.10 -28.86 -4.52
CA PRO A 710 -38.92 -29.23 -5.28
C PRO A 710 -38.03 -28.04 -5.64
N THR A 711 -36.73 -28.17 -5.37
CA THR A 711 -35.71 -27.18 -5.73
C THR A 711 -35.31 -27.23 -7.20
N GLY A 712 -34.79 -26.11 -7.70
CA GLY A 712 -33.98 -26.08 -8.91
C GLY A 712 -34.68 -25.51 -10.12
N ASP A 713 -35.72 -24.70 -9.90
CA ASP A 713 -36.20 -23.77 -10.91
C ASP A 713 -35.03 -22.90 -11.43
N CYS A 714 -34.99 -22.75 -12.75
CA CYS A 714 -34.00 -21.96 -13.47
C CYS A 714 -34.58 -20.65 -14.04
N ASN A 715 -35.90 -20.41 -13.95
CA ASN A 715 -36.53 -19.15 -14.32
C ASN A 715 -37.87 -18.90 -13.61
N ASP A 716 -37.75 -18.45 -12.36
CA ASP A 716 -38.75 -17.97 -11.37
C ASP A 716 -39.60 -16.76 -11.83
N SER A 717 -39.76 -16.57 -13.14
CA SER A 717 -40.62 -15.58 -13.77
C SER A 717 -41.42 -16.14 -14.96
N ASN A 718 -41.28 -17.43 -15.24
CA ASN A 718 -41.87 -18.15 -16.36
C ASN A 718 -42.15 -19.63 -16.02
N ALA A 719 -43.34 -19.89 -15.46
CA ALA A 719 -43.97 -21.19 -15.12
C ALA A 719 -44.08 -22.27 -16.24
N ALA A 720 -43.33 -22.12 -17.32
CA ALA A 720 -43.08 -23.12 -18.35
C ALA A 720 -41.62 -23.62 -18.35
N VAL A 721 -40.76 -23.03 -17.52
CA VAL A 721 -39.32 -23.29 -17.42
C VAL A 721 -39.05 -23.80 -16.00
N HIS A 722 -38.98 -25.12 -15.83
CA HIS A 722 -38.82 -25.74 -14.51
C HIS A 722 -38.29 -27.18 -14.64
N PRO A 723 -37.69 -27.77 -13.59
CA PRO A 723 -37.19 -29.15 -13.61
C PRO A 723 -38.17 -30.17 -14.20
N GLY A 724 -37.79 -30.76 -15.33
CA GLY A 724 -38.59 -31.78 -16.02
C GLY A 724 -39.84 -31.28 -16.75
N ALA A 725 -39.85 -30.02 -17.21
CA ALA A 725 -40.78 -29.54 -18.22
C ALA A 725 -40.61 -30.28 -19.58
N THR A 726 -41.03 -29.68 -20.69
CA THR A 726 -40.85 -30.25 -22.03
C THR A 726 -40.31 -29.19 -22.96
N GLU A 727 -39.12 -29.44 -23.50
CA GLU A 727 -38.50 -28.55 -24.48
C GLU A 727 -39.42 -28.16 -25.64
N LEU A 728 -39.38 -26.87 -25.88
CA LEU A 728 -39.82 -26.21 -27.09
C LEU A 728 -38.59 -26.01 -27.99
N CYS A 729 -38.74 -25.17 -29.02
CA CYS A 729 -37.57 -24.64 -29.71
C CYS A 729 -37.74 -23.13 -29.70
N ASP A 730 -37.34 -22.53 -28.59
CA ASP A 730 -37.46 -21.10 -28.32
C ASP A 730 -36.23 -20.50 -27.60
N GLY A 731 -35.13 -21.26 -27.50
CA GLY A 731 -33.85 -20.77 -27.00
C GLY A 731 -33.80 -20.67 -25.48
N LEU A 732 -34.67 -21.43 -24.81
CA LEU A 732 -34.76 -21.54 -23.36
C LEU A 732 -34.54 -23.01 -22.99
N ASP A 733 -33.67 -23.31 -22.02
CA ASP A 733 -33.69 -24.59 -21.32
C ASP A 733 -35.01 -24.66 -20.55
N ASN A 734 -36.04 -25.31 -21.10
CA ASN A 734 -37.34 -25.37 -20.43
C ASN A 734 -37.32 -26.35 -19.26
N ASN A 735 -36.53 -27.42 -19.31
CA ASN A 735 -36.57 -28.50 -18.33
C ASN A 735 -35.50 -28.41 -17.22
N CYS A 736 -34.68 -27.35 -17.24
CA CYS A 736 -33.59 -27.05 -16.31
C CYS A 736 -32.55 -28.18 -16.17
N ASP A 737 -32.20 -28.88 -17.25
CA ASP A 737 -31.13 -29.91 -17.23
C ASP A 737 -29.75 -29.41 -17.68
N GLY A 738 -29.65 -28.14 -18.06
CA GLY A 738 -28.42 -27.50 -18.54
C GLY A 738 -28.18 -27.67 -20.03
N THR A 739 -29.17 -28.14 -20.80
CA THR A 739 -29.19 -28.09 -22.26
C THR A 739 -30.40 -27.31 -22.78
N THR A 740 -30.25 -26.65 -23.92
CA THR A 740 -31.28 -25.78 -24.50
C THR A 740 -31.80 -26.40 -25.79
N ASP A 741 -33.12 -26.45 -25.95
CA ASP A 741 -33.80 -27.01 -27.11
C ASP A 741 -33.29 -28.43 -27.49
N GLU A 742 -33.01 -29.32 -26.52
CA GLU A 742 -32.35 -30.59 -26.83
C GLU A 742 -33.26 -31.61 -27.55
N GLY A 743 -32.68 -32.35 -28.50
CA GLY A 743 -33.42 -33.28 -29.34
C GLY A 743 -34.10 -32.64 -30.55
N PHE A 744 -33.95 -31.34 -30.75
CA PHE A 744 -34.17 -30.67 -32.03
C PHE A 744 -32.95 -30.88 -32.97
N PRO A 745 -33.07 -30.62 -34.28
CA PRO A 745 -31.96 -30.73 -35.21
C PRO A 745 -30.94 -29.61 -35.00
N ASP A 746 -29.68 -29.96 -35.20
CA ASP A 746 -28.49 -29.10 -35.25
C ASP A 746 -27.73 -29.61 -36.50
N SER A 747 -27.47 -28.72 -37.46
CA SER A 747 -27.07 -29.07 -38.84
C SER A 747 -25.59 -28.89 -39.15
N ASP A 748 -24.87 -28.03 -38.43
CA ASP A 748 -23.43 -27.72 -38.57
C ASP A 748 -22.60 -28.14 -37.34
N ASN A 749 -23.26 -28.43 -36.22
CA ASN A 749 -22.71 -28.90 -34.95
C ASN A 749 -22.00 -27.83 -34.10
N ASP A 750 -22.56 -26.63 -34.09
CA ASP A 750 -22.22 -25.51 -33.19
C ASP A 750 -22.83 -25.60 -31.77
N LEU A 751 -23.80 -26.50 -31.57
CA LEU A 751 -24.62 -26.73 -30.37
C LEU A 751 -25.85 -25.80 -30.20
N ILE A 752 -26.23 -25.05 -31.23
CA ILE A 752 -27.48 -24.29 -31.33
C ILE A 752 -28.48 -25.08 -32.21
N ALA A 753 -29.77 -25.06 -31.87
CA ALA A 753 -30.77 -25.77 -32.67
C ALA A 753 -31.18 -24.98 -33.92
N ASP A 754 -31.33 -25.66 -35.07
CA ASP A 754 -31.75 -25.18 -36.41
C ASP A 754 -32.93 -24.18 -36.42
N CYS A 755 -33.77 -24.20 -35.37
CA CYS A 755 -35.01 -23.47 -35.26
C CYS A 755 -34.92 -22.16 -34.45
N VAL A 756 -33.81 -21.94 -33.74
CA VAL A 756 -33.45 -20.67 -33.08
C VAL A 756 -32.17 -20.06 -33.63
N ASP A 757 -31.33 -20.88 -34.27
CA ASP A 757 -30.17 -20.40 -34.99
C ASP A 757 -30.56 -19.56 -36.24
N SER A 758 -29.83 -18.46 -36.41
CA SER A 758 -29.91 -17.57 -37.58
C SER A 758 -28.99 -18.02 -38.73
N CYS A 759 -27.95 -18.79 -38.44
CA CYS A 759 -26.94 -19.29 -39.37
C CYS A 759 -26.82 -20.84 -39.42
N PRO A 760 -27.92 -21.62 -39.58
CA PRO A 760 -28.01 -23.09 -39.34
C PRO A 760 -27.34 -24.00 -40.39
N ASN A 761 -26.26 -23.53 -41.00
CA ASN A 761 -25.31 -24.33 -41.78
C ASN A 761 -23.85 -23.85 -41.58
N ASP A 762 -23.58 -22.97 -40.61
CA ASP A 762 -22.31 -22.28 -40.39
C ASP A 762 -21.95 -22.27 -38.90
N VAL A 763 -20.94 -23.07 -38.56
CA VAL A 763 -20.50 -23.28 -37.16
C VAL A 763 -19.92 -22.03 -36.50
N ASP A 764 -19.46 -21.08 -37.31
CA ASP A 764 -18.82 -19.85 -36.83
C ASP A 764 -19.84 -18.72 -36.57
N ASN A 765 -21.07 -18.84 -37.08
CA ASN A 765 -22.19 -17.91 -36.86
C ASN A 765 -21.90 -16.44 -37.30
N ASP A 766 -22.76 -15.51 -36.90
CA ASP A 766 -22.59 -14.05 -37.00
C ASP A 766 -21.67 -13.57 -35.85
N ILE A 767 -20.35 -13.72 -36.02
CA ILE A 767 -19.32 -13.50 -34.97
C ILE A 767 -19.36 -12.06 -34.41
N ASP A 768 -19.56 -11.07 -35.27
CA ASP A 768 -19.46 -9.65 -34.90
C ASP A 768 -20.82 -8.93 -34.75
N GLY A 769 -21.92 -9.61 -35.06
CA GLY A 769 -23.29 -9.17 -34.82
C GLY A 769 -23.83 -8.21 -35.88
N ASP A 770 -23.31 -8.25 -37.11
CA ASP A 770 -23.69 -7.37 -38.21
C ASP A 770 -24.97 -7.84 -38.95
N GLY A 771 -25.32 -9.12 -38.81
CA GLY A 771 -26.46 -9.78 -39.45
C GLY A 771 -26.13 -10.67 -40.65
N ILE A 772 -24.84 -10.95 -40.91
CA ILE A 772 -24.31 -11.85 -41.94
C ILE A 772 -23.64 -13.05 -41.24
N CYS A 773 -23.71 -14.25 -41.84
CA CYS A 773 -23.04 -15.44 -41.31
C CYS A 773 -21.59 -15.47 -41.78
N GLY A 774 -20.65 -15.87 -40.92
CA GLY A 774 -19.21 -15.90 -41.19
C GLY A 774 -18.81 -16.65 -42.48
N ASP A 775 -19.56 -17.68 -42.90
CA ASP A 775 -19.31 -18.42 -44.15
C ASP A 775 -19.52 -17.59 -45.44
N VAL A 776 -20.21 -16.46 -45.34
CA VAL A 776 -20.51 -15.54 -46.45
C VAL A 776 -20.12 -14.08 -46.16
N ASP A 777 -19.53 -13.82 -45.00
CA ASP A 777 -19.04 -12.51 -44.57
C ASP A 777 -17.64 -12.22 -45.16
N ASN A 778 -17.44 -11.01 -45.71
CA ASN A 778 -16.14 -10.55 -46.18
C ASN A 778 -15.32 -9.78 -45.13
N CYS A 779 -15.87 -9.54 -43.94
CA CYS A 779 -15.14 -9.15 -42.73
C CYS A 779 -15.64 -9.90 -41.47
N PRO A 780 -15.45 -11.24 -41.33
CA PRO A 780 -16.01 -12.09 -40.25
C PRO A 780 -15.67 -11.75 -38.78
N ALA A 781 -15.06 -10.60 -38.51
CA ALA A 781 -14.72 -10.10 -37.19
C ALA A 781 -14.83 -8.56 -37.09
N VAL A 782 -15.32 -7.86 -38.13
CA VAL A 782 -15.42 -6.39 -38.21
C VAL A 782 -16.72 -5.97 -38.91
N ALA A 783 -17.77 -5.83 -38.11
CA ALA A 783 -19.16 -5.65 -38.56
C ALA A 783 -19.33 -4.64 -39.71
N ASN A 784 -19.71 -5.16 -40.88
CA ASN A 784 -19.93 -4.39 -42.11
C ASN A 784 -21.22 -4.83 -42.85
N PRO A 785 -22.44 -4.49 -42.33
CA PRO A 785 -23.71 -5.06 -42.82
C PRO A 785 -24.10 -4.77 -44.28
N ASP A 786 -23.32 -3.94 -44.97
CA ASP A 786 -23.47 -3.67 -46.41
C ASP A 786 -22.52 -4.48 -47.31
N GLN A 787 -21.58 -5.23 -46.71
CA GLN A 787 -20.61 -6.12 -47.35
C GLN A 787 -19.89 -5.40 -48.49
N ALA A 788 -19.47 -4.16 -48.21
CA ALA A 788 -18.75 -3.33 -49.15
C ALA A 788 -17.36 -3.91 -49.41
N ASP A 789 -17.00 -4.01 -50.69
CA ASP A 789 -15.73 -4.48 -51.23
C ASP A 789 -15.48 -3.63 -52.48
N SER A 790 -14.61 -2.63 -52.34
CA SER A 790 -14.41 -1.56 -53.31
C SER A 790 -13.40 -1.88 -54.42
N ASP A 791 -12.49 -2.83 -54.19
CA ASP A 791 -11.43 -3.20 -55.14
C ASP A 791 -11.59 -4.62 -55.73
N GLY A 792 -12.33 -5.50 -55.05
CA GLY A 792 -12.75 -6.82 -55.50
C GLY A 792 -11.83 -7.97 -55.09
N ASP A 793 -11.05 -7.84 -54.01
CA ASP A 793 -10.07 -8.84 -53.59
C ASP A 793 -10.67 -10.00 -52.76
N GLY A 794 -11.69 -9.71 -51.96
CA GLY A 794 -12.43 -10.65 -51.11
C GLY A 794 -12.49 -10.27 -49.63
N TYR A 795 -11.72 -9.27 -49.18
CA TYR A 795 -11.92 -8.61 -47.89
C TYR A 795 -12.90 -7.43 -48.07
N GLY A 796 -13.56 -7.02 -46.99
CA GLY A 796 -14.46 -5.87 -47.02
C GLY A 796 -13.77 -4.55 -46.68
N ASP A 797 -14.31 -3.42 -47.17
CA ASP A 797 -13.83 -2.04 -46.94
C ASP A 797 -13.64 -1.66 -45.45
N ALA A 798 -14.14 -2.47 -44.52
CA ALA A 798 -14.02 -2.29 -43.07
C ALA A 798 -12.81 -3.03 -42.44
N CYS A 799 -12.30 -4.06 -43.11
CA CYS A 799 -11.19 -4.91 -42.66
C CYS A 799 -10.02 -4.99 -43.66
N ASP A 800 -10.18 -4.45 -44.88
CA ASP A 800 -9.12 -4.15 -45.86
C ASP A 800 -8.09 -3.17 -45.24
N ILE A 801 -6.85 -3.63 -45.11
CA ILE A 801 -5.71 -2.88 -44.57
C ILE A 801 -4.98 -2.16 -45.71
N CYS A 802 -4.70 -2.86 -46.82
CA CYS A 802 -3.99 -2.32 -47.97
C CYS A 802 -4.87 -2.28 -49.23
N SER A 803 -5.72 -1.26 -49.39
CA SER A 803 -6.62 -1.14 -50.55
C SER A 803 -5.93 -1.32 -51.91
N GLY A 804 -6.20 -2.44 -52.58
CA GLY A 804 -5.59 -2.89 -53.84
C GLY A 804 -4.38 -3.84 -53.70
N GLY A 805 -4.11 -4.32 -52.49
CA GLY A 805 -2.95 -5.12 -52.08
C GLY A 805 -3.22 -6.62 -51.95
N ASP A 806 -2.46 -7.27 -51.06
CA ASP A 806 -2.64 -8.66 -50.62
C ASP A 806 -2.38 -8.69 -49.11
N ASP A 807 -3.43 -8.53 -48.32
CA ASP A 807 -3.36 -8.38 -46.86
C ASP A 807 -2.82 -9.62 -46.12
N ALA A 808 -2.67 -10.75 -46.83
CA ALA A 808 -2.15 -11.99 -46.26
C ALA A 808 -0.61 -12.10 -46.28
N ILE A 809 0.11 -11.09 -46.77
CA ILE A 809 1.57 -11.09 -46.87
C ILE A 809 2.15 -9.90 -46.11
N ASP A 810 2.73 -10.19 -44.95
CA ASP A 810 3.52 -9.31 -44.11
C ASP A 810 4.89 -10.00 -43.90
N GLY A 811 5.93 -9.40 -44.47
CA GLY A 811 7.26 -10.00 -44.66
C GLY A 811 8.16 -9.96 -43.43
N ASP A 812 7.95 -8.98 -42.54
CA ASP A 812 8.72 -8.80 -41.30
C ASP A 812 7.88 -8.91 -40.01
N SER A 813 6.56 -9.05 -40.16
CA SER A 813 5.57 -9.29 -39.11
C SER A 813 5.31 -8.11 -38.19
N ASP A 814 5.27 -6.88 -38.74
CA ASP A 814 4.97 -5.66 -38.00
C ASP A 814 3.48 -5.29 -37.92
N GLY A 815 2.62 -5.91 -38.74
CA GLY A 815 1.19 -5.64 -38.84
C GLY A 815 0.75 -4.78 -40.03
N VAL A 816 1.66 -4.37 -40.92
CA VAL A 816 1.38 -3.68 -42.19
C VAL A 816 1.77 -4.62 -43.35
N PRO A 817 0.82 -5.04 -44.21
CA PRO A 817 1.16 -5.94 -45.31
C PRO A 817 2.12 -5.30 -46.35
N ASP A 818 3.00 -6.13 -46.94
CA ASP A 818 4.04 -5.80 -47.95
C ASP A 818 3.54 -4.89 -49.09
N ALA A 819 2.24 -4.95 -49.38
CA ALA A 819 1.60 -4.22 -50.47
C ALA A 819 1.39 -2.72 -50.18
N CYS A 820 1.33 -2.31 -48.91
CA CYS A 820 1.24 -0.91 -48.49
C CYS A 820 2.28 -0.48 -47.45
N ASP A 821 3.18 -1.37 -47.05
CA ASP A 821 4.35 -1.09 -46.23
C ASP A 821 5.47 -0.34 -47.02
N ASN A 822 6.02 0.71 -46.40
CA ASN A 822 7.18 1.47 -46.89
C ASN A 822 8.56 0.94 -46.43
N CYS A 823 8.62 -0.09 -45.59
CA CYS A 823 9.80 -0.93 -45.32
C CYS A 823 9.50 -2.45 -45.25
N PRO A 824 9.11 -3.15 -46.35
CA PRO A 824 8.66 -4.58 -46.41
C PRO A 824 9.63 -5.70 -45.97
N ALA A 825 10.62 -5.39 -45.14
CA ALA A 825 11.63 -6.30 -44.60
C ALA A 825 12.23 -5.81 -43.27
N ASP A 826 11.87 -4.62 -42.78
CA ASP A 826 12.46 -3.91 -41.64
C ASP A 826 11.35 -3.22 -40.80
N ALA A 827 10.64 -4.03 -40.02
CA ALA A 827 9.46 -3.72 -39.20
C ALA A 827 9.37 -2.27 -38.68
N ASN A 828 8.37 -1.53 -39.14
CA ASN A 828 8.22 -0.10 -38.90
C ASN A 828 6.76 0.41 -38.74
N ALA A 829 5.80 -0.43 -38.31
CA ALA A 829 4.33 -0.30 -38.23
C ALA A 829 3.67 1.08 -38.06
N GLY A 830 4.38 2.08 -37.56
CA GLY A 830 3.99 3.49 -37.64
C GLY A 830 4.14 4.14 -39.04
N GLN A 831 4.73 3.45 -40.03
CA GLN A 831 4.88 3.88 -41.43
C GLN A 831 5.45 5.30 -41.55
N ALA A 832 6.50 5.58 -40.77
CA ALA A 832 7.14 6.89 -40.73
C ALA A 832 7.99 7.10 -41.99
N ASP A 833 7.75 8.22 -42.67
CA ASP A 833 8.46 8.70 -43.86
C ASP A 833 8.64 10.21 -43.68
N ALA A 834 9.83 10.62 -43.24
CA ALA A 834 10.11 11.98 -42.80
C ALA A 834 10.37 12.98 -43.94
N ASP A 835 10.80 12.51 -45.11
CA ASP A 835 11.10 13.38 -46.27
C ASP A 835 10.10 13.24 -47.44
N GLY A 836 9.31 12.17 -47.46
CA GLY A 836 8.17 11.93 -48.35
C GLY A 836 8.53 11.23 -49.65
N ASP A 837 9.62 10.46 -49.72
CA ASP A 837 10.06 9.76 -50.93
C ASP A 837 9.36 8.40 -51.16
N GLY A 838 8.79 7.80 -50.11
CA GLY A 838 8.08 6.53 -50.13
C GLY A 838 8.87 5.33 -49.58
N ILE A 839 10.05 5.54 -49.03
CA ILE A 839 10.82 4.59 -48.21
C ILE A 839 10.66 5.02 -46.75
N GLY A 840 10.52 4.08 -45.81
CA GLY A 840 10.34 4.41 -44.40
C GLY A 840 11.65 4.76 -43.67
N ASP A 841 11.57 5.61 -42.65
CA ASP A 841 12.68 6.11 -41.81
C ASP A 841 13.62 5.01 -41.24
N VAL A 842 13.13 3.76 -41.20
CA VAL A 842 13.86 2.58 -40.66
C VAL A 842 14.76 1.92 -41.72
N CYS A 843 14.35 1.97 -42.99
CA CYS A 843 15.07 1.37 -44.12
C CYS A 843 15.64 2.42 -45.11
N ASP A 844 15.34 3.71 -44.91
CA ASP A 844 16.00 4.86 -45.54
C ASP A 844 17.50 4.87 -45.21
N ILE A 845 18.34 4.72 -46.24
CA ILE A 845 19.79 4.70 -46.09
C ILE A 845 20.43 6.07 -46.24
N CYS A 846 19.73 7.05 -46.83
CA CYS A 846 20.24 8.41 -47.05
C CYS A 846 19.21 9.53 -46.78
N PRO A 847 18.95 9.83 -45.49
CA PRO A 847 17.87 10.72 -45.07
C PRO A 847 17.88 12.11 -45.72
N GLY A 848 16.81 12.44 -46.46
CA GLY A 848 16.69 13.67 -47.25
C GLY A 848 17.18 13.54 -48.69
N GLY A 849 17.33 12.31 -49.21
CA GLY A 849 18.05 11.96 -50.43
C GLY A 849 17.20 11.52 -51.63
N ASP A 850 17.73 10.57 -52.40
CA ASP A 850 17.07 9.80 -53.46
C ASP A 850 17.79 8.45 -53.51
N ASP A 851 17.30 7.48 -52.73
CA ASP A 851 17.92 6.17 -52.55
C ASP A 851 17.95 5.32 -53.84
N SER A 852 17.15 5.70 -54.85
CA SER A 852 17.10 5.02 -56.15
C SER A 852 18.27 5.36 -57.06
N ALA A 853 19.07 6.37 -56.73
CA ALA A 853 20.12 6.91 -57.58
C ALA A 853 21.51 6.56 -57.04
N ASP A 854 22.13 5.51 -57.57
CA ASP A 854 23.55 5.14 -57.41
C ASP A 854 24.22 5.18 -58.81
N SER A 855 25.35 5.89 -58.97
CA SER A 855 25.97 6.18 -60.28
C SER A 855 27.12 5.25 -60.68
N ASP A 856 27.86 4.73 -59.72
CA ASP A 856 29.06 3.89 -59.91
C ASP A 856 28.87 2.45 -59.40
N GLY A 857 27.88 2.22 -58.53
CA GLY A 857 27.36 0.91 -58.17
C GLY A 857 27.98 0.31 -56.92
N ASP A 858 28.42 1.14 -55.96
CA ASP A 858 29.06 0.69 -54.73
C ASP A 858 28.05 0.37 -53.59
N GLY A 859 26.81 0.86 -53.71
CA GLY A 859 25.74 0.70 -52.73
C GLY A 859 25.44 1.94 -51.89
N VAL A 860 26.10 3.08 -52.14
CA VAL A 860 25.79 4.38 -51.54
C VAL A 860 25.08 5.28 -52.58
N PRO A 861 23.86 5.77 -52.31
CA PRO A 861 23.20 6.71 -53.20
C PRO A 861 23.98 8.02 -53.43
N ASN A 862 23.90 8.58 -54.65
CA ASN A 862 24.57 9.83 -55.08
C ASN A 862 24.29 11.05 -54.18
N ALA A 863 23.23 11.01 -53.36
CA ALA A 863 22.84 12.09 -52.46
C ALA A 863 23.70 12.15 -51.18
N CYS A 864 24.34 11.04 -50.82
CA CYS A 864 25.07 10.78 -49.58
C CYS A 864 26.49 10.22 -49.82
N ASP A 865 26.75 9.71 -51.02
CA ASP A 865 28.05 9.35 -51.61
C ASP A 865 29.14 10.40 -51.28
N ALA A 866 30.18 9.95 -50.57
CA ALA A 866 31.28 10.76 -50.09
C ALA A 866 32.45 10.84 -51.07
N CYS A 867 32.60 9.86 -51.97
CA CYS A 867 33.66 9.77 -52.97
C CYS A 867 33.15 9.52 -54.42
N PRO A 868 32.43 10.48 -55.05
CA PRO A 868 31.67 10.19 -56.26
C PRO A 868 32.48 9.71 -57.46
N GLY A 869 32.16 8.50 -57.94
CA GLY A 869 32.85 7.76 -59.01
C GLY A 869 33.69 6.58 -58.51
N HIS A 870 33.71 6.31 -57.21
CA HIS A 870 34.59 5.36 -56.51
C HIS A 870 33.85 4.69 -55.32
N ASP A 871 34.43 3.62 -54.77
CA ASP A 871 33.84 2.80 -53.71
C ASP A 871 34.10 3.44 -52.34
N ASP A 872 33.05 3.94 -51.68
CA ASP A 872 33.10 4.62 -50.37
C ASP A 872 33.60 3.71 -49.22
N PHE A 873 33.56 2.39 -49.40
CA PHE A 873 33.98 1.42 -48.40
C PHE A 873 35.43 0.93 -48.60
N ALA A 874 36.09 1.36 -49.68
CA ALA A 874 37.47 1.00 -49.98
C ALA A 874 38.44 1.96 -49.29
N ASP A 875 38.88 1.64 -48.07
CA ASP A 875 39.93 2.35 -47.32
C ASP A 875 41.09 1.37 -47.04
N ALA A 876 42.20 1.51 -47.77
CA ALA A 876 43.31 0.56 -47.74
C ALA A 876 44.36 0.81 -46.65
N ASP A 877 44.42 2.01 -46.07
CA ASP A 877 45.40 2.39 -45.05
C ASP A 877 44.79 2.63 -43.65
N GLY A 878 43.48 2.86 -43.59
CA GLY A 878 42.66 2.99 -42.40
C GLY A 878 42.49 4.42 -41.89
N ASP A 879 42.71 5.45 -42.71
CA ASP A 879 42.62 6.86 -42.31
C ASP A 879 41.19 7.45 -42.38
N SER A 880 40.23 6.69 -42.90
CA SER A 880 38.82 7.07 -43.13
C SER A 880 38.56 8.02 -44.32
N VAL A 881 39.50 8.15 -45.25
CA VAL A 881 39.29 8.70 -46.60
C VAL A 881 39.27 7.53 -47.61
N PRO A 882 38.24 7.38 -48.46
CA PRO A 882 38.21 6.29 -49.43
C PRO A 882 39.35 6.38 -50.47
N ASP A 883 39.94 5.25 -50.85
CA ASP A 883 41.05 5.05 -51.82
C ASP A 883 40.88 5.82 -53.15
N GLY A 884 39.64 6.11 -53.55
CA GLY A 884 39.31 6.87 -54.76
C GLY A 884 39.49 8.39 -54.64
N CYS A 885 39.49 8.89 -53.40
CA CYS A 885 39.55 10.30 -53.03
C CYS A 885 40.75 10.64 -52.13
N ASP A 886 41.42 9.64 -51.55
CA ASP A 886 42.72 9.72 -50.87
C ASP A 886 43.76 10.38 -51.79
N VAL A 887 44.29 11.52 -51.34
CA VAL A 887 45.30 12.30 -52.06
C VAL A 887 46.72 11.95 -51.58
N CYS A 888 46.86 11.36 -50.40
CA CYS A 888 48.11 11.16 -49.68
C CYS A 888 48.23 9.77 -49.01
N PRO A 889 48.28 8.66 -49.77
CA PRO A 889 48.15 7.32 -49.20
C PRO A 889 49.21 6.99 -48.14
N GLY A 890 48.77 6.70 -46.92
CA GLY A 890 49.56 6.48 -45.72
C GLY A 890 49.82 7.74 -44.88
N GLY A 891 49.06 8.82 -45.10
CA GLY A 891 49.35 10.18 -44.66
C GLY A 891 48.36 10.78 -43.64
N ASP A 892 48.16 12.09 -43.77
CA ASP A 892 47.15 12.92 -43.10
C ASP A 892 46.69 13.92 -44.16
N ASP A 893 45.53 13.66 -44.75
CA ASP A 893 44.95 14.42 -45.87
C ASP A 893 44.48 15.84 -45.48
N PHE A 894 44.30 16.12 -44.18
CA PHE A 894 43.67 17.36 -43.71
C PHE A 894 44.66 18.50 -43.46
N ALA A 895 45.96 18.19 -43.44
CA ALA A 895 47.01 19.15 -43.11
C ALA A 895 47.78 19.57 -44.37
N ASP A 896 47.47 20.73 -44.94
CA ASP A 896 48.22 21.40 -46.01
C ASP A 896 48.75 22.75 -45.46
N ALA A 897 50.08 22.93 -45.42
CA ALA A 897 50.71 24.08 -44.76
C ALA A 897 50.87 25.33 -45.65
N ASP A 898 50.82 25.18 -46.98
CA ASP A 898 50.97 26.32 -47.91
C ASP A 898 49.81 26.53 -48.89
N ALA A 899 48.80 25.67 -48.79
CA ALA A 899 47.50 25.71 -49.45
C ALA A 899 47.56 25.48 -50.97
N ASP A 900 48.38 24.52 -51.41
CA ASP A 900 48.55 24.18 -52.82
C ASP A 900 47.70 22.98 -53.29
N GLY A 901 47.16 22.20 -52.35
CA GLY A 901 46.35 21.01 -52.62
C GLY A 901 47.07 19.67 -52.43
N VAL A 902 48.32 19.66 -51.95
CA VAL A 902 49.06 18.45 -51.57
C VAL A 902 49.24 18.43 -50.04
N PRO A 903 48.78 17.39 -49.33
CA PRO A 903 48.93 17.33 -47.88
C PRO A 903 50.39 17.18 -47.43
N ASN A 904 50.73 17.80 -46.30
CA ASN A 904 52.06 17.91 -45.69
C ASN A 904 52.81 16.57 -45.53
N SER A 905 52.09 15.46 -45.47
CA SER A 905 52.67 14.12 -45.27
C SER A 905 53.25 13.53 -46.56
N CYS A 906 52.85 14.03 -47.72
CA CYS A 906 53.38 13.68 -49.05
C CYS A 906 53.96 14.89 -49.83
N ASP A 907 53.82 16.11 -49.30
CA ASP A 907 54.37 17.33 -49.90
C ASP A 907 55.90 17.44 -49.74
N ASN A 908 56.62 17.42 -50.88
CA ASN A 908 58.06 17.59 -50.97
C ASN A 908 58.54 19.07 -50.92
N CYS A 909 57.64 20.04 -50.78
CA CYS A 909 57.94 21.44 -50.51
C CYS A 909 56.99 22.12 -49.49
N LEU A 910 56.81 21.52 -48.30
CA LEU A 910 56.09 21.93 -47.04
C LEU A 910 55.81 23.42 -46.69
N SER A 911 56.33 24.40 -47.43
CA SER A 911 56.11 25.83 -47.26
C SER A 911 56.23 26.65 -48.56
N THR A 912 56.31 26.00 -49.72
CA THR A 912 56.46 26.60 -51.06
C THR A 912 55.72 25.80 -52.15
N SER A 913 54.40 25.98 -52.18
CA SER A 913 53.41 25.59 -53.21
C SER A 913 54.00 25.12 -54.54
N ASN A 914 53.89 23.82 -54.76
CA ASN A 914 54.25 23.07 -55.96
C ASN A 914 53.26 21.90 -56.22
N PRO A 915 52.03 22.17 -56.69
CA PRO A 915 50.99 21.14 -56.83
C PRO A 915 51.29 19.99 -57.80
N ASP A 916 52.38 20.06 -58.56
CA ASP A 916 52.86 18.99 -59.44
C ASP A 916 53.94 18.09 -58.81
N GLN A 917 54.39 18.43 -57.59
CA GLN A 917 55.34 17.66 -56.76
C GLN A 917 56.61 17.26 -57.53
N ALA A 918 57.00 18.08 -58.50
CA ALA A 918 58.11 17.79 -59.39
C ALA A 918 59.42 17.77 -58.62
N ASP A 919 60.07 16.60 -58.56
CA ASP A 919 61.43 16.38 -58.05
C ASP A 919 62.27 15.83 -59.22
N SER A 920 63.10 16.70 -59.81
CA SER A 920 63.84 16.39 -61.04
C SER A 920 65.11 15.57 -60.84
N ASP A 921 65.69 15.53 -59.64
CA ASP A 921 66.94 14.80 -59.35
C ASP A 921 66.81 13.66 -58.33
N GLY A 922 65.70 13.60 -57.60
CA GLY A 922 65.23 12.48 -56.79
C GLY A 922 65.76 12.49 -55.36
N ASP A 923 66.07 13.66 -54.80
CA ASP A 923 66.62 13.78 -53.44
C ASP A 923 65.56 13.92 -52.32
N GLY A 924 64.31 14.21 -52.69
CA GLY A 924 63.18 14.35 -51.77
C GLY A 924 62.75 15.80 -51.48
N TYR A 925 63.41 16.81 -52.04
CA TYR A 925 62.93 18.19 -52.11
C TYR A 925 62.39 18.49 -53.51
N GLY A 926 61.25 19.17 -53.61
CA GLY A 926 60.69 19.54 -54.91
C GLY A 926 61.45 20.69 -55.60
N ASP A 927 61.44 20.72 -56.93
CA ASP A 927 62.07 21.70 -57.83
C ASP A 927 61.74 23.19 -57.49
N ALA A 928 60.69 23.43 -56.70
CA ALA A 928 60.26 24.77 -56.26
C ALA A 928 60.95 25.26 -54.98
N CYS A 929 61.38 24.33 -54.11
CA CYS A 929 62.07 24.60 -52.85
C CYS A 929 63.54 24.11 -52.84
N ASP A 930 63.94 23.27 -53.81
CA ASP A 930 65.32 22.91 -54.15
C ASP A 930 66.20 24.16 -54.25
N ILE A 931 67.22 24.24 -53.39
CA ILE A 931 68.17 25.34 -53.34
C ILE A 931 69.33 25.07 -54.33
N CYS A 932 69.63 23.82 -54.65
CA CYS A 932 70.90 23.38 -55.21
C CYS A 932 70.89 22.31 -56.32
N SER A 933 69.83 22.24 -57.13
CA SER A 933 69.70 21.62 -58.46
C SER A 933 70.83 20.66 -58.86
N GLY A 934 70.80 19.45 -58.31
CA GLY A 934 71.77 18.39 -58.58
C GLY A 934 72.44 17.76 -57.36
N GLY A 935 71.99 18.03 -56.12
CA GLY A 935 72.43 17.24 -54.96
C GLY A 935 72.04 17.73 -53.56
N ASP A 936 71.53 16.78 -52.75
CA ASP A 936 71.34 16.71 -51.30
C ASP A 936 71.45 18.04 -50.52
N ASP A 937 70.32 18.74 -50.46
CA ASP A 937 70.12 19.98 -49.68
C ASP A 937 70.24 19.79 -48.16
N ALA A 938 70.21 18.56 -47.63
CA ALA A 938 70.25 18.31 -46.19
C ALA A 938 71.66 18.33 -45.57
N ILE A 939 72.72 18.46 -46.39
CA ILE A 939 74.11 18.47 -45.94
C ILE A 939 74.71 19.88 -46.05
N ASP A 940 74.71 20.62 -44.93
CA ASP A 940 75.43 21.89 -44.77
C ASP A 940 76.53 21.70 -43.69
N GLY A 941 77.77 21.51 -44.16
CA GLY A 941 78.90 21.05 -43.36
C GLY A 941 79.52 22.11 -42.44
N ASP A 942 79.28 23.39 -42.70
CA ASP A 942 79.73 24.51 -41.86
C ASP A 942 78.61 25.41 -41.29
N SER A 943 77.37 25.13 -41.69
CA SER A 943 76.12 25.73 -41.20
C SER A 943 75.95 27.21 -41.57
N ASP A 944 76.34 27.60 -42.79
CA ASP A 944 76.16 28.96 -43.32
C ASP A 944 74.82 29.20 -44.03
N GLY A 945 74.09 28.13 -44.36
CA GLY A 945 72.82 28.15 -45.08
C GLY A 945 72.91 27.86 -46.59
N VAL A 946 74.07 27.45 -47.09
CA VAL A 946 74.27 26.93 -48.46
C VAL A 946 74.73 25.46 -48.40
N PRO A 947 73.98 24.51 -48.95
CA PRO A 947 74.36 23.09 -48.94
C PRO A 947 75.73 22.77 -49.58
N ASP A 948 76.44 21.77 -49.04
CA ASP A 948 77.79 21.34 -49.45
C ASP A 948 77.90 21.00 -50.95
N ALA A 949 76.80 20.60 -51.59
CA ALA A 949 76.74 20.21 -52.99
C ALA A 949 76.90 21.39 -53.96
N CYS A 950 76.47 22.58 -53.54
CA CYS A 950 76.47 23.83 -54.31
C CYS A 950 77.37 24.91 -53.70
N ASP A 951 77.81 24.72 -52.45
CA ASP A 951 78.80 25.57 -51.84
C ASP A 951 80.16 25.48 -52.56
N ASN A 952 80.78 26.64 -52.75
CA ASN A 952 82.12 26.80 -53.30
C ASN A 952 83.22 26.62 -52.23
N CYS A 953 82.90 26.66 -50.94
CA CYS A 953 83.81 26.44 -49.81
C CYS A 953 83.25 25.50 -48.69
N PRO A 954 82.86 24.22 -48.94
CA PRO A 954 82.06 23.33 -48.04
C PRO A 954 82.66 22.90 -46.68
N ALA A 955 83.32 23.83 -45.98
CA ALA A 955 84.05 23.65 -44.72
C ALA A 955 84.49 24.99 -44.08
N ASP A 956 84.21 26.13 -44.71
CA ASP A 956 84.63 27.48 -44.32
C ASP A 956 83.55 28.52 -44.78
N ALA A 957 82.53 28.73 -43.94
CA ALA A 957 81.38 29.61 -44.16
C ALA A 957 81.62 30.86 -45.02
N ASN A 958 80.80 31.04 -46.05
CA ASN A 958 80.95 32.06 -47.08
C ASN A 958 80.76 33.48 -46.54
N ALA A 959 81.70 34.36 -46.89
CA ALA A 959 81.66 35.77 -46.50
C ALA A 959 80.86 36.66 -47.46
N GLY A 960 79.64 36.25 -47.83
CA GLY A 960 78.61 37.05 -48.51
C GLY A 960 78.66 37.11 -50.05
#